data_AF-A0A1F3T5F1-F1
#
_entry.id   AF-A0A1F3T5F1-F1
#
_cell.length_a   1.000
_cell.length_b   1.000
_cell.length_c   1.000
_cell.angle_alpha   90.00
_cell.angle_beta   90.00
_cell.angle_gamma   90.00
#
_symmetry.space_group_name_H-M   'P 1'
#
loop_
_entity.id
_entity.type
_entity.pdbx_description
1 polymer ?
#
loop_
_entity_poly.entity_id
_entity_poly.type
_entity_poly.pdbx_seq_one_letter_code
_entity_poly.pdbx_strand_id
1 'polypeptide(L)'
;MKRTSLFHALLAAFLLTASVRVHAVDVLYDAASTFFNPEDKTRLGIEVEFKGLSPEASANEVARVLGGEVGTRTSTIKTDIKGYGADGKPIYNEFTSTQYVVKDSSIGDVVLKLETNQIDDVGKIDYDKMIVELITEPIQYPQVEKLEDALKGLERIGAKGTDRYTAVSTQVNMEMFAGRREDVSVPKILDLMRAYLRPEHKAQIDAHLKVPALRKPYVSSYSDGFMKKLLDPQYKPTERELFDDFFYRQSMERLGDKKAWTDPLKKVQARFFAHPNPIVPSVVKQNSLRVSSLLMWMFPDDPVTHLIHDAGWAVPRPLVEFREWNNTFTAAEPARQALGLKEAAYKYGYFDHDSLMQELTGMDGKVLPKLRRHVNADVAKGQPTTFRYYLGDPATVERAEYTMHTRQAYKGEVVGFLNANGYGTKSLLIPGESVVMHRRPYHRYSVMGKYNPGLINANIAQVLENKYAEYRFFNEYAPGSMSRTEILSDLTDKSKNVRKVVGKLNEKFPKGWVLKGVWDLGSEKDIITDKVDVIGEVEKYQASDFDVYRNELLSDKALADAAPEYLNSELKKHPGYKGWKLSQVFKKPELSMVQERVNIKTEFRVEALAGKVLGGGSTVDRYSYVYLLNDTAGEYKAPPKVDVKKVEQFAQKVLDQLPENLRGMPMGMDIALLEDGTAVMIESNPGGNSNFLYEEFEESAEELAKFLKQYPAQVKAGRVHEGLSPEEQMKWIDQKFKDWGIHPAKQYPGFTFLKDRVQDKEFRPSPPNPRNYDLRHAPCGLVETIRGYLAPVPALVK
;
A
#
# COMPACT_ATOMS: atom_id res chain seq x y z
N MET A 1 -46.07 -17.45 2.54
CA MET A 1 -44.64 -17.70 2.83
C MET A 1 -43.74 -17.90 1.60
N LYS A 2 -44.18 -18.54 0.49
CA LYS A 2 -43.29 -18.76 -0.68
C LYS A 2 -42.93 -17.53 -1.54
N ARG A 3 -43.74 -16.45 -1.53
CA ARG A 3 -43.46 -15.24 -2.32
C ARG A 3 -42.40 -14.31 -1.69
N THR A 4 -42.28 -14.31 -0.36
CA THR A 4 -41.31 -13.47 0.35
C THR A 4 -39.88 -14.00 0.18
N SER A 5 -39.68 -15.32 0.14
CA SER A 5 -38.35 -15.93 -0.07
C SER A 5 -37.82 -15.71 -1.50
N LEU A 6 -38.70 -15.73 -2.52
CA LEU A 6 -38.29 -15.47 -3.90
C LEU A 6 -37.92 -14.00 -4.11
N PHE A 7 -38.62 -13.06 -3.45
CA PHE A 7 -38.30 -11.64 -3.51
C PHE A 7 -36.98 -11.32 -2.83
N HIS A 8 -36.67 -11.93 -1.67
CA HIS A 8 -35.37 -11.76 -1.02
C HIS A 8 -34.23 -12.44 -1.80
N ALA A 9 -34.48 -13.59 -2.44
CA ALA A 9 -33.50 -14.25 -3.30
C ALA A 9 -33.24 -13.48 -4.60
N LEU A 10 -34.27 -12.89 -5.21
CA LEU A 10 -34.13 -12.03 -6.38
C LEU A 10 -33.54 -10.67 -6.03
N LEU A 11 -33.87 -10.08 -4.88
CA LEU A 11 -33.27 -8.83 -4.40
C LEU A 11 -31.80 -9.05 -4.02
N ALA A 12 -31.46 -10.16 -3.38
CA ALA A 12 -30.08 -10.56 -3.14
C ALA A 12 -29.34 -10.84 -4.46
N ALA A 13 -29.93 -11.57 -5.40
CA ALA A 13 -29.34 -11.80 -6.72
C ALA A 13 -29.19 -10.50 -7.53
N PHE A 14 -30.15 -9.57 -7.46
CA PHE A 14 -30.09 -8.29 -8.15
C PHE A 14 -29.04 -7.35 -7.52
N LEU A 15 -28.93 -7.33 -6.20
CA LEU A 15 -27.86 -6.64 -5.47
C LEU A 15 -26.48 -7.29 -5.71
N LEU A 16 -26.41 -8.61 -5.93
CA LEU A 16 -25.19 -9.35 -6.31
C LEU A 16 -24.80 -9.20 -7.79
N THR A 17 -25.75 -8.91 -8.69
CA THR A 17 -25.46 -8.67 -10.12
C THR A 17 -25.22 -7.21 -10.48
N ALA A 18 -25.64 -6.26 -9.63
CA ALA A 18 -25.40 -4.83 -9.84
C ALA A 18 -24.10 -4.32 -9.19
N SER A 19 -23.43 -5.13 -8.35
CA SER A 19 -22.15 -4.77 -7.75
C SER A 19 -21.01 -4.93 -8.75
N VAL A 20 -20.59 -3.78 -9.28
CA VAL A 20 -19.35 -3.51 -10.01
C VAL A 20 -18.24 -4.48 -9.59
N ARG A 21 -17.87 -5.42 -10.48
CA ARG A 21 -16.56 -6.09 -10.43
C ARG A 21 -15.46 -5.02 -10.57
N VAL A 22 -15.13 -4.31 -9.51
CA VAL A 22 -14.03 -3.34 -9.47
C VAL A 22 -12.75 -4.15 -9.64
N HIS A 23 -11.92 -3.76 -10.60
CA HIS A 23 -10.54 -4.22 -10.62
C HIS A 23 -9.84 -3.50 -9.47
N ALA A 24 -9.52 -4.28 -8.45
CA ALA A 24 -9.07 -3.87 -7.15
C ALA A 24 -7.59 -3.44 -7.18
N VAL A 25 -6.81 -3.93 -8.13
CA VAL A 25 -5.43 -3.50 -8.34
C VAL A 25 -5.26 -3.29 -9.83
N ASP A 26 -5.34 -2.05 -10.29
CA ASP A 26 -5.14 -1.65 -11.68
C ASP A 26 -4.50 -0.26 -11.75
N VAL A 27 -4.18 0.18 -12.96
CA VAL A 27 -3.50 1.46 -13.20
C VAL A 27 -4.22 2.68 -12.63
N LEU A 28 -5.56 2.70 -12.58
CA LEU A 28 -6.31 3.83 -12.03
C LEU A 28 -6.34 3.78 -10.51
N TYR A 29 -6.54 2.58 -9.95
CA TYR A 29 -6.46 2.39 -8.51
C TYR A 29 -5.07 2.79 -7.99
N ASP A 30 -4.00 2.27 -8.59
CA ASP A 30 -2.63 2.60 -8.19
C ASP A 30 -2.29 4.08 -8.47
N ALA A 31 -2.84 4.68 -9.54
CA ALA A 31 -2.79 6.13 -9.72
C ALA A 31 -3.35 6.87 -8.50
N ALA A 32 -4.58 6.55 -8.08
CA ALA A 32 -5.23 7.21 -6.96
C ALA A 32 -4.61 6.90 -5.59
N SER A 33 -4.10 5.69 -5.39
CA SER A 33 -3.68 5.20 -4.06
C SER A 33 -2.17 5.32 -3.83
N THR A 34 -1.37 5.23 -4.90
CA THR A 34 0.10 5.10 -4.81
C THR A 34 0.82 6.32 -5.37
N PHE A 35 0.25 6.98 -6.39
CA PHE A 35 0.91 8.09 -7.09
C PHE A 35 0.30 9.46 -6.80
N PHE A 36 -0.96 9.51 -6.41
CA PHE A 36 -1.63 10.75 -6.05
C PHE A 36 -0.89 11.49 -4.93
N ASN A 37 -0.70 12.79 -5.14
CA ASN A 37 -0.14 13.71 -4.16
C ASN A 37 -1.20 14.77 -3.80
N PRO A 38 -1.73 14.82 -2.57
CA PRO A 38 -2.74 15.81 -2.19
C PRO A 38 -2.22 17.26 -2.21
N GLU A 39 -0.90 17.45 -2.20
CA GLU A 39 -0.29 18.78 -2.31
C GLU A 39 -0.11 19.28 -3.75
N ASP A 40 -0.50 18.48 -4.74
CA ASP A 40 -0.48 18.89 -6.14
C ASP A 40 -1.33 20.17 -6.35
N LYS A 41 -0.72 21.17 -7.00
CA LYS A 41 -1.34 22.47 -7.27
C LYS A 41 -2.03 22.55 -8.63
N THR A 42 -2.05 21.45 -9.39
CA THR A 42 -2.79 21.33 -10.65
C THR A 42 -4.28 21.58 -10.40
N ARG A 43 -4.86 22.53 -11.14
CA ARG A 43 -6.29 22.84 -11.06
C ARG A 43 -7.09 21.90 -11.94
N LEU A 44 -8.31 21.59 -11.51
CA LEU A 44 -9.23 20.65 -12.14
C LEU A 44 -10.57 21.34 -12.35
N GLY A 45 -11.04 21.42 -13.60
CA GLY A 45 -12.47 21.63 -13.86
C GLY A 45 -13.19 20.29 -13.70
N ILE A 46 -14.25 20.25 -12.92
CA ILE A 46 -15.07 19.06 -12.74
C ILE A 46 -16.41 19.29 -13.44
N GLU A 47 -16.79 18.37 -14.31
CA GLU A 47 -18.11 18.30 -14.90
C GLU A 47 -18.82 17.07 -14.37
N VAL A 48 -20.05 17.22 -13.88
CA VAL A 48 -20.89 16.11 -13.43
C VAL A 48 -22.26 16.23 -14.07
N GLU A 49 -22.61 15.26 -14.89
CA GLU A 49 -23.96 15.12 -15.44
C GLU A 49 -24.87 14.39 -14.44
N PHE A 50 -26.18 14.69 -14.36
CA PHE A 50 -27.15 13.95 -13.54
C PHE A 50 -28.60 14.23 -13.96
N LYS A 51 -29.54 13.44 -13.42
CA LYS A 51 -30.99 13.64 -13.63
C LYS A 51 -31.75 13.79 -12.32
N GLY A 52 -33.04 14.13 -12.42
CA GLY A 52 -33.99 14.13 -11.30
C GLY A 52 -34.17 15.49 -10.63
N LEU A 53 -33.40 16.50 -11.05
CA LEU A 53 -33.48 17.86 -10.55
C LEU A 53 -33.44 18.85 -11.71
N SER A 54 -34.01 20.04 -11.51
CA SER A 54 -33.78 21.17 -12.42
C SER A 54 -32.41 21.83 -12.14
N PRO A 55 -31.85 22.58 -13.10
CA PRO A 55 -30.65 23.39 -12.86
C PRO A 55 -30.80 24.36 -11.67
N GLU A 56 -32.00 24.93 -11.48
CA GLU A 56 -32.32 25.83 -10.37
C GLU A 56 -32.27 25.12 -9.01
N ALA A 57 -32.98 24.00 -8.87
CA ALA A 57 -33.00 23.22 -7.63
C ALA A 57 -31.59 22.75 -7.26
N SER A 58 -30.82 22.38 -8.27
CA SER A 58 -29.43 21.98 -8.12
C SER A 58 -28.55 23.14 -7.64
N ALA A 59 -28.69 24.33 -8.24
CA ALA A 59 -27.93 25.51 -7.85
C ALA A 59 -28.23 25.94 -6.41
N ASN A 60 -29.50 25.88 -6.00
CA ASN A 60 -29.90 26.18 -4.62
C ASN A 60 -29.29 25.19 -3.62
N GLU A 61 -29.26 23.90 -3.93
CA GLU A 61 -28.64 22.90 -3.07
C GLU A 61 -27.12 23.04 -3.00
N VAL A 62 -26.47 23.31 -4.15
CA VAL A 62 -25.04 23.59 -4.20
C VAL A 62 -24.71 24.84 -3.36
N ALA A 63 -25.47 25.92 -3.48
CA ALA A 63 -25.30 27.13 -2.68
C ALA A 63 -25.55 26.87 -1.18
N ARG A 64 -26.52 26.03 -0.83
CA ARG A 64 -26.79 25.64 0.56
C ARG A 64 -25.60 24.89 1.18
N VAL A 65 -24.93 24.03 0.43
CA VAL A 65 -23.80 23.23 0.92
C VAL A 65 -22.49 24.01 0.90
N LEU A 66 -22.21 24.73 -0.17
CA LEU A 66 -20.92 25.39 -0.41
C LEU A 66 -20.91 26.88 -0.05
N GLY A 67 -22.06 27.46 0.27
CA GLY A 67 -22.26 28.91 0.35
C GLY A 67 -22.41 29.56 -1.02
N GLY A 68 -22.42 30.89 -1.05
CA GLY A 68 -22.51 31.68 -2.28
C GLY A 68 -23.94 32.12 -2.64
N GLU A 69 -24.05 32.84 -3.76
CA GLU A 69 -25.31 33.40 -4.25
C GLU A 69 -25.69 32.80 -5.62
N VAL A 70 -26.95 32.40 -5.76
CA VAL A 70 -27.47 31.86 -7.03
C VAL A 70 -27.88 33.02 -7.94
N GLY A 71 -27.16 33.18 -9.04
CA GLY A 71 -27.53 34.05 -10.16
C GLY A 71 -27.93 33.25 -11.41
N THR A 72 -28.43 33.96 -12.42
CA THR A 72 -28.77 33.37 -13.73
C THR A 72 -28.02 34.06 -14.86
N ARG A 73 -27.64 33.31 -15.89
CA ARG A 73 -27.18 33.84 -17.17
C ARG A 73 -27.89 33.12 -18.32
N THR A 74 -28.23 33.89 -19.34
CA THR A 74 -28.88 33.35 -20.54
C THR A 74 -27.82 33.00 -21.57
N SER A 75 -27.92 31.80 -22.15
CA SER A 75 -27.06 31.36 -23.24
C SER A 75 -27.91 30.93 -24.43
N THR A 76 -27.64 31.52 -25.60
CA THR A 76 -28.24 31.08 -26.87
C THR A 76 -27.41 29.93 -27.41
N ILE A 77 -28.07 28.79 -27.59
CA ILE A 77 -27.49 27.55 -28.08
C ILE A 77 -27.93 27.37 -29.52
N LYS A 78 -26.96 27.21 -30.42
CA LYS A 78 -27.20 26.91 -31.83
C LYS A 78 -27.15 25.40 -32.01
N THR A 79 -28.22 24.79 -32.54
CA THR A 79 -28.29 23.35 -32.83
C THR A 79 -28.11 23.11 -34.34
N ASP A 80 -28.97 22.33 -34.99
CA ASP A 80 -28.80 21.96 -36.39
C ASP A 80 -28.97 23.13 -37.36
N ILE A 81 -28.34 23.00 -38.54
CA ILE A 81 -28.48 23.97 -39.63
C ILE A 81 -29.92 23.86 -40.17
N LYS A 82 -30.73 24.87 -39.88
CA LYS A 82 -32.09 25.06 -40.37
C LYS A 82 -32.14 25.39 -41.87
N GLY A 83 -31.08 25.99 -42.40
CA GLY A 83 -30.95 26.36 -43.80
C GLY A 83 -29.72 27.22 -44.06
N TYR A 84 -29.63 27.82 -45.24
CA TYR A 84 -28.58 28.77 -45.58
C TYR A 84 -29.21 30.12 -45.93
N GLY A 85 -28.62 31.21 -45.44
CA GLY A 85 -29.00 32.56 -45.81
C GLY A 85 -28.71 32.86 -47.26
N ALA A 86 -29.26 33.98 -47.76
CA ALA A 86 -29.00 34.44 -49.13
C ALA A 86 -27.52 34.76 -49.40
N ASP A 87 -26.72 34.95 -48.35
CA ASP A 87 -25.27 35.13 -48.37
C ASP A 87 -24.48 33.81 -48.30
N GLY A 88 -25.17 32.66 -48.34
CA GLY A 88 -24.58 31.34 -48.25
C GLY A 88 -24.15 30.93 -46.84
N LYS A 89 -24.44 31.73 -45.80
CA LYS A 89 -24.10 31.37 -44.41
C LYS A 89 -25.12 30.42 -43.79
N PRO A 90 -24.70 29.44 -42.99
CA PRO A 90 -25.63 28.55 -42.30
C PRO A 90 -26.48 29.31 -41.27
N ILE A 91 -27.79 29.07 -41.30
CA ILE A 91 -28.78 29.50 -40.31
C ILE A 91 -29.03 28.31 -39.39
N TYR A 92 -28.88 28.50 -38.09
CA TYR A 92 -29.05 27.44 -37.09
C TYR A 92 -30.41 27.54 -36.41
N ASN A 93 -30.91 26.42 -35.88
CA ASN A 93 -31.93 26.44 -34.84
C ASN A 93 -31.33 27.07 -33.57
N GLU A 94 -32.03 28.03 -32.97
CA GLU A 94 -31.57 28.72 -31.75
C GLU A 94 -32.49 28.40 -30.59
N PHE A 95 -31.91 27.93 -29.50
CA PHE A 95 -32.60 27.66 -28.24
C PHE A 95 -31.98 28.52 -27.13
N THR A 96 -32.81 29.19 -26.35
CA THR A 96 -32.34 29.98 -25.21
C THR A 96 -32.36 29.13 -23.93
N SER A 97 -31.18 28.84 -23.38
CA SER A 97 -31.02 28.09 -22.15
C SER A 97 -30.66 29.01 -20.99
N THR A 98 -31.36 28.86 -19.86
CA THR A 98 -31.00 29.55 -18.61
C THR A 98 -29.98 28.69 -17.87
N GLN A 99 -28.83 29.26 -17.57
CA GLN A 99 -27.80 28.66 -16.74
C GLN A 99 -27.84 29.33 -15.37
N TYR A 100 -27.73 28.53 -14.31
CA TYR A 100 -27.65 29.00 -12.94
C TYR A 100 -26.19 29.01 -12.53
N VAL A 101 -25.75 30.06 -11.86
CA VAL A 101 -24.36 30.23 -11.42
C VAL A 101 -24.38 30.48 -9.92
N VAL A 102 -23.79 29.57 -9.16
CA VAL A 102 -23.50 29.78 -7.74
C VAL A 102 -22.18 30.55 -7.67
N LYS A 103 -22.26 31.84 -7.39
CA LYS A 103 -21.10 32.72 -7.27
C LYS A 103 -20.56 32.75 -5.85
N ASP A 104 -19.26 33.01 -5.72
CA ASP A 104 -18.60 33.23 -4.43
C ASP A 104 -18.79 32.06 -3.45
N SER A 105 -18.91 30.84 -3.97
CA SER A 105 -18.95 29.63 -3.13
C SER A 105 -17.58 29.35 -2.51
N SER A 106 -17.54 28.49 -1.49
CA SER A 106 -16.28 28.07 -0.85
C SER A 106 -15.30 27.31 -1.74
N ILE A 107 -15.69 26.99 -2.98
CA ILE A 107 -14.84 26.39 -4.01
C ILE A 107 -14.69 27.26 -5.25
N GLY A 108 -15.31 28.45 -5.32
CA GLY A 108 -15.37 29.26 -6.53
C GLY A 108 -16.70 29.14 -7.27
N ASP A 109 -16.75 29.61 -8.51
CA ASP A 109 -17.99 29.63 -9.30
C ASP A 109 -18.40 28.22 -9.76
N VAL A 110 -19.68 27.87 -9.57
CA VAL A 110 -20.28 26.62 -10.04
C VAL A 110 -21.47 26.91 -10.96
N VAL A 111 -21.46 26.33 -12.16
CA VAL A 111 -22.49 26.51 -13.18
C VAL A 111 -23.35 25.26 -13.27
N LEU A 112 -24.67 25.44 -13.23
CA LEU A 112 -25.66 24.40 -13.44
C LEU A 112 -26.45 24.74 -14.71
N LYS A 113 -26.49 23.83 -15.69
CA LYS A 113 -27.20 24.03 -16.95
C LYS A 113 -27.78 22.72 -17.47
N LEU A 114 -28.64 22.78 -18.49
CA LEU A 114 -29.08 21.59 -19.22
C LEU A 114 -27.98 21.14 -20.20
N GLU A 115 -27.73 19.84 -20.28
CA GLU A 115 -26.92 19.25 -21.35
C GLU A 115 -27.74 19.22 -22.64
N THR A 116 -27.24 19.92 -23.65
CA THR A 116 -27.95 20.23 -24.89
C THR A 116 -27.61 19.31 -26.05
N ASN A 117 -26.61 18.43 -25.90
CA ASN A 117 -26.31 17.38 -26.89
C ASN A 117 -27.45 16.36 -27.05
N GLN A 118 -28.49 16.40 -26.20
CA GLN A 118 -29.66 15.50 -26.23
C GLN A 118 -30.98 16.21 -26.59
N ILE A 119 -30.95 17.50 -26.93
CA ILE A 119 -32.15 18.23 -27.32
C ILE A 119 -32.42 17.92 -28.80
N ASP A 120 -33.35 17.01 -29.06
CA ASP A 120 -33.98 16.84 -30.37
C ASP A 120 -34.88 18.06 -30.69
N ASP A 121 -35.00 18.37 -31.99
CA ASP A 121 -35.63 19.58 -32.57
C ASP A 121 -37.13 19.82 -32.20
N VAL A 122 -37.69 19.09 -31.22
CA VAL A 122 -39.14 19.01 -30.97
C VAL A 122 -39.56 19.63 -29.62
N GLY A 123 -39.40 20.95 -29.50
CA GLY A 123 -40.40 21.87 -28.94
C GLY A 123 -40.88 21.81 -27.48
N LYS A 124 -40.55 20.81 -26.64
CA LYS A 124 -40.84 20.85 -25.18
C LYS A 124 -39.77 20.16 -24.36
N ILE A 125 -39.16 20.92 -23.45
CA ILE A 125 -38.23 20.42 -22.43
C ILE A 125 -39.01 19.62 -21.38
N ASP A 126 -38.75 18.32 -21.32
CA ASP A 126 -39.18 17.46 -20.22
C ASP A 126 -38.03 17.35 -19.21
N TYR A 127 -38.06 18.17 -18.16
CA TYR A 127 -37.00 18.25 -17.15
C TYR A 127 -36.73 16.92 -16.44
N ASP A 128 -37.74 16.05 -16.33
CA ASP A 128 -37.56 14.72 -15.72
C ASP A 128 -36.73 13.78 -16.62
N LYS A 129 -36.66 14.09 -17.93
CA LYS A 129 -35.84 13.36 -18.90
C LYS A 129 -34.52 14.04 -19.21
N MET A 130 -34.37 15.33 -18.89
CA MET A 130 -33.17 16.08 -19.21
C MET A 130 -32.02 15.82 -18.24
N ILE A 131 -30.81 15.96 -18.76
CA ILE A 131 -29.57 15.89 -17.99
C ILE A 131 -29.22 17.30 -17.56
N VAL A 132 -28.96 17.48 -16.27
CA VAL A 132 -28.33 18.66 -15.71
C VAL A 132 -26.82 18.41 -15.66
N GLU A 133 -26.05 19.41 -16.07
CA GLU A 133 -24.61 19.43 -15.99
C GLU A 133 -24.20 20.44 -14.90
N LEU A 134 -23.44 19.97 -13.92
CA LEU A 134 -22.70 20.79 -12.97
C LEU A 134 -21.29 20.97 -13.49
N ILE A 135 -20.81 22.20 -13.59
CA ILE A 135 -19.48 22.55 -14.09
C ILE A 135 -18.83 23.48 -13.08
N THR A 136 -17.66 23.12 -12.58
CA THR A 136 -16.84 24.02 -11.78
C THR A 136 -15.92 24.85 -12.67
N GLU A 137 -15.51 26.02 -12.19
CA GLU A 137 -14.24 26.58 -12.63
C GLU A 137 -13.07 25.64 -12.25
N PRO A 138 -11.84 25.85 -12.79
CA PRO A 138 -10.68 25.08 -12.35
C PRO A 138 -10.38 25.28 -10.86
N ILE A 139 -10.51 24.22 -10.07
CA ILE A 139 -10.32 24.20 -8.61
C ILE A 139 -9.20 23.24 -8.19
N GLN A 140 -8.63 23.43 -7.01
CA GLN A 140 -7.62 22.51 -6.45
C GLN A 140 -8.26 21.28 -5.82
N TYR A 141 -7.48 20.21 -5.65
CA TYR A 141 -7.97 18.95 -5.10
C TYR A 141 -8.73 19.08 -3.76
N PRO A 142 -8.27 19.85 -2.74
CA PRO A 142 -9.02 20.02 -1.50
C PRO A 142 -10.42 20.65 -1.68
N GLN A 143 -10.63 21.40 -2.77
CA GLN A 143 -11.94 21.95 -3.13
C GLN A 143 -12.81 20.91 -3.83
N VAL A 144 -12.22 19.97 -4.57
CA VAL A 144 -12.95 18.80 -5.12
C VAL A 144 -13.53 17.95 -3.99
N GLU A 145 -12.83 17.81 -2.87
CA GLU A 145 -13.36 17.10 -1.69
C GLU A 145 -14.59 17.81 -1.09
N LYS A 146 -14.64 19.15 -1.14
CA LYS A 146 -15.84 19.90 -0.74
C LYS A 146 -16.97 19.76 -1.76
N LEU A 147 -16.66 19.72 -3.06
CA LEU A 147 -17.65 19.46 -4.11
C LEU A 147 -18.35 18.11 -3.89
N GLU A 148 -17.63 17.09 -3.42
CA GLU A 148 -18.19 15.78 -3.08
C GLU A 148 -19.35 15.88 -2.07
N ASP A 149 -19.28 16.81 -1.11
CA ASP A 149 -20.37 17.03 -0.15
C ASP A 149 -21.60 17.68 -0.79
N ALA A 150 -21.40 18.53 -1.80
CA ALA A 150 -22.49 19.10 -2.60
C ALA A 150 -23.15 18.03 -3.48
N LEU A 151 -22.36 17.13 -4.10
CA LEU A 151 -22.89 15.98 -4.85
C LEU A 151 -23.73 15.06 -3.95
N LYS A 152 -23.26 14.74 -2.74
CA LYS A 152 -24.07 14.01 -1.74
C LYS A 152 -25.33 14.77 -1.31
N GLY A 153 -25.30 16.11 -1.33
CA GLY A 153 -26.47 16.96 -1.11
C GLY A 153 -27.50 16.79 -2.23
N LEU A 154 -27.04 16.90 -3.48
CA LEU A 154 -27.84 16.67 -4.67
C LEU A 154 -28.48 15.27 -4.68
N GLU A 155 -27.71 14.20 -4.38
CA GLU A 155 -28.27 12.84 -4.28
C GLU A 155 -29.40 12.75 -3.25
N ARG A 156 -29.22 13.36 -2.08
CA ARG A 156 -30.23 13.35 -1.00
C ARG A 156 -31.55 13.99 -1.40
N ILE A 157 -31.52 14.99 -2.29
CA ILE A 157 -32.74 15.66 -2.78
C ILE A 157 -33.27 15.08 -4.09
N GLY A 158 -32.66 14.02 -4.61
CA GLY A 158 -33.18 13.24 -5.73
C GLY A 158 -32.35 13.28 -7.02
N ALA A 159 -31.15 13.86 -7.00
CA ALA A 159 -30.22 13.67 -8.11
C ALA A 159 -29.85 12.20 -8.26
N LYS A 160 -29.78 11.74 -9.51
CA LYS A 160 -29.45 10.36 -9.84
C LYS A 160 -28.24 10.32 -10.76
N GLY A 161 -27.27 9.50 -10.37
CA GLY A 161 -26.13 9.09 -11.19
C GLY A 161 -26.52 8.17 -12.35
N THR A 162 -25.52 7.52 -12.93
CA THR A 162 -25.66 6.67 -14.12
C THR A 162 -26.47 5.41 -13.83
N ASP A 163 -27.36 5.04 -14.76
CA ASP A 163 -27.95 3.70 -14.82
C ASP A 163 -27.91 3.16 -16.26
N ARG A 164 -28.44 1.95 -16.49
CA ARG A 164 -28.41 1.29 -17.81
C ARG A 164 -29.15 2.05 -18.93
N TYR A 165 -29.94 3.07 -18.58
CA TYR A 165 -30.74 3.87 -19.51
C TYR A 165 -30.34 5.35 -19.53
N THR A 166 -29.39 5.75 -18.67
CA THR A 166 -29.09 7.16 -18.42
C THR A 166 -27.60 7.41 -18.56
N ALA A 167 -27.24 8.25 -19.51
CA ALA A 167 -25.90 8.79 -19.66
C ALA A 167 -25.67 9.89 -18.62
N VAL A 168 -25.00 9.55 -17.54
CA VAL A 168 -24.54 10.48 -16.51
C VAL A 168 -23.08 10.12 -16.30
N SER A 169 -22.18 11.11 -16.27
CA SER A 169 -20.76 10.86 -16.09
C SER A 169 -20.07 12.01 -15.40
N THR A 170 -18.91 11.71 -14.80
CA THR A 170 -17.96 12.72 -14.36
C THR A 170 -16.88 12.89 -15.41
N GLN A 171 -16.58 14.14 -15.77
CA GLN A 171 -15.42 14.52 -16.57
C GLN A 171 -14.43 15.30 -15.69
N VAL A 172 -13.14 15.03 -15.88
CA VAL A 172 -12.06 15.72 -15.16
C VAL A 172 -11.22 16.49 -16.16
N ASN A 173 -11.30 17.81 -16.10
CA ASN A 173 -10.62 18.73 -17.01
C ASN A 173 -9.39 19.31 -16.30
N MET A 174 -8.26 18.67 -16.51
CA MET A 174 -7.00 19.01 -15.85
C MET A 174 -6.33 20.19 -16.54
N GLU A 175 -6.08 21.27 -15.79
CA GLU A 175 -5.33 22.40 -16.29
C GLU A 175 -3.83 22.14 -16.19
N MET A 176 -3.25 21.77 -17.33
CA MET A 176 -1.85 21.42 -17.45
C MET A 176 -0.96 22.66 -17.30
N PHE A 177 0.24 22.45 -16.80
CA PHE A 177 1.30 23.46 -16.74
C PHE A 177 0.90 24.74 -15.97
N ALA A 178 -0.04 24.62 -15.03
CA ALA A 178 -0.60 25.75 -14.26
C ALA A 178 -1.09 26.92 -15.15
N GLY A 179 -1.49 26.61 -16.39
CA GLY A 179 -1.90 27.59 -17.37
C GLY A 179 -0.79 28.46 -17.96
N ARG A 180 0.48 28.12 -17.75
CA ARG A 180 1.66 28.85 -18.25
C ARG A 180 2.22 28.21 -19.51
N ARG A 181 2.30 28.97 -20.60
CA ARG A 181 2.69 28.44 -21.92
C ARG A 181 4.18 28.11 -22.00
N GLU A 182 5.00 28.84 -21.26
CA GLU A 182 6.43 28.62 -21.10
C GLU A 182 6.78 27.30 -20.41
N ASP A 183 5.84 26.72 -19.65
CA ASP A 183 6.02 25.45 -18.93
C ASP A 183 5.61 24.23 -19.75
N VAL A 184 5.05 24.44 -20.95
CA VAL A 184 4.59 23.37 -21.84
C VAL A 184 5.75 22.44 -22.18
N SER A 185 5.47 21.14 -22.10
CA SER A 185 6.46 20.11 -22.38
C SER A 185 5.82 19.00 -23.20
N VAL A 186 6.21 18.91 -24.48
CA VAL A 186 5.77 17.83 -25.38
C VAL A 186 6.06 16.44 -24.79
N PRO A 187 7.25 16.15 -24.22
CA PRO A 187 7.49 14.88 -23.54
C PRO A 187 6.42 14.56 -22.48
N LYS A 188 6.08 15.51 -21.59
CA LYS A 188 5.06 15.30 -20.56
C LYS A 188 3.66 15.06 -21.12
N ILE A 189 3.28 15.77 -22.19
CA ILE A 189 2.01 15.54 -22.89
C ILE A 189 1.98 14.12 -23.46
N LEU A 190 3.04 13.72 -24.16
CA LEU A 190 3.15 12.40 -24.78
C LEU A 190 3.17 11.30 -23.72
N ASP A 191 3.88 11.48 -22.61
CA ASP A 191 3.96 10.50 -21.53
C ASP A 191 2.58 10.27 -20.92
N LEU A 192 1.79 11.32 -20.65
CA LEU A 192 0.42 11.18 -20.18
C LEU A 192 -0.48 10.47 -21.21
N MET A 193 -0.41 10.90 -22.48
CA MET A 193 -1.18 10.28 -23.56
C MET A 193 -0.84 8.79 -23.71
N ARG A 194 0.44 8.44 -23.68
CA ARG A 194 0.91 7.05 -23.79
C ARG A 194 0.55 6.24 -22.56
N ALA A 195 0.70 6.79 -21.36
CA ALA A 195 0.28 6.12 -20.12
C ALA A 195 -1.22 5.81 -20.14
N TYR A 196 -2.05 6.70 -20.67
CA TYR A 196 -3.47 6.45 -20.78
C TYR A 196 -3.84 5.46 -21.91
N LEU A 197 -3.18 5.57 -23.07
CA LEU A 197 -3.60 4.88 -24.31
C LEU A 197 -2.81 3.62 -24.63
N ARG A 198 -1.80 3.26 -23.83
CA ARG A 198 -1.13 1.97 -23.94
C ARG A 198 -2.19 0.85 -23.91
N PRO A 199 -2.13 -0.15 -24.82
CA PRO A 199 -3.20 -1.15 -24.94
C PRO A 199 -3.55 -1.85 -23.63
N GLU A 200 -2.53 -2.18 -22.83
CA GLU A 200 -2.72 -2.80 -21.51
C GLU A 200 -3.44 -1.87 -20.53
N HIS A 201 -2.96 -0.63 -20.39
CA HIS A 201 -3.57 0.35 -19.48
C HIS A 201 -5.00 0.68 -19.93
N LYS A 202 -5.22 0.85 -21.24
CA LYS A 202 -6.55 1.10 -21.79
C LYS A 202 -7.51 -0.05 -21.50
N ALA A 203 -7.05 -1.30 -21.60
CA ALA A 203 -7.86 -2.46 -21.24
C ALA A 203 -8.23 -2.46 -19.74
N GLN A 204 -7.30 -2.10 -18.87
CA GLN A 204 -7.55 -1.97 -17.43
C GLN A 204 -8.53 -0.82 -17.13
N ILE A 205 -8.31 0.36 -17.72
CA ILE A 205 -9.15 1.55 -17.59
C ILE A 205 -10.58 1.27 -18.08
N ASP A 206 -10.74 0.64 -19.25
CA ASP A 206 -12.07 0.32 -19.79
C ASP A 206 -12.83 -0.66 -18.89
N ALA A 207 -12.11 -1.63 -18.31
CA ALA A 207 -12.68 -2.57 -17.37
C ALA A 207 -13.02 -1.95 -16.01
N HIS A 208 -12.25 -0.93 -15.58
CA HIS A 208 -12.49 -0.14 -14.38
C HIS A 208 -13.72 0.78 -14.54
N LEU A 209 -13.72 1.62 -15.58
CA LEU A 209 -14.72 2.67 -15.80
C LEU A 209 -16.08 2.12 -16.24
N LYS A 210 -16.09 1.04 -17.03
CA LYS A 210 -17.31 0.38 -17.55
C LYS A 210 -18.27 1.36 -18.22
N VAL A 211 -17.73 2.21 -19.10
CA VAL A 211 -18.50 3.21 -19.83
C VAL A 211 -19.76 2.58 -20.48
N PRO A 212 -20.98 3.07 -20.18
CA PRO A 212 -22.22 2.51 -20.72
C PRO A 212 -22.23 2.49 -22.24
N ALA A 213 -22.93 1.53 -22.84
CA ALA A 213 -22.99 1.40 -24.31
C ALA A 213 -23.49 2.69 -24.99
N LEU A 214 -24.44 3.41 -24.38
CA LEU A 214 -24.94 4.70 -24.87
C LEU A 214 -23.85 5.79 -24.93
N ARG A 215 -22.82 5.69 -24.09
CA ARG A 215 -21.71 6.67 -24.03
C ARG A 215 -20.50 6.29 -24.86
N LYS A 216 -20.38 5.04 -25.29
CA LYS A 216 -19.28 4.57 -26.16
C LYS A 216 -19.04 5.42 -27.41
N PRO A 217 -20.06 5.97 -28.11
CA PRO A 217 -19.85 6.87 -29.24
C PRO A 217 -19.09 8.17 -28.90
N TYR A 218 -19.07 8.57 -27.63
CA TYR A 218 -18.41 9.80 -27.16
C TYR A 218 -17.00 9.56 -26.59
N VAL A 219 -16.52 8.31 -26.57
CA VAL A 219 -15.21 7.89 -26.06
C VAL A 219 -14.44 7.08 -27.10
N SER A 220 -14.40 7.59 -28.34
CA SER A 220 -13.64 6.97 -29.43
C SER A 220 -12.14 6.93 -29.12
N SER A 221 -11.45 6.00 -29.80
CA SER A 221 -9.99 5.98 -29.85
C SER A 221 -9.48 7.01 -30.87
N TYR A 222 -8.21 7.37 -30.82
CA TYR A 222 -7.56 8.06 -31.94
C TYR A 222 -7.44 7.15 -33.17
N SER A 223 -7.14 7.74 -34.33
CA SER A 223 -6.93 6.98 -35.57
C SER A 223 -5.73 6.02 -35.48
N ASP A 224 -5.77 4.93 -36.25
CA ASP A 224 -4.75 3.88 -36.18
C ASP A 224 -3.34 4.41 -36.49
N GLY A 225 -3.20 5.28 -37.50
CA GLY A 225 -1.92 5.89 -37.84
C GLY A 225 -1.38 6.81 -36.74
N PHE A 226 -2.24 7.57 -36.05
CA PHE A 226 -1.81 8.40 -34.92
C PHE A 226 -1.43 7.54 -33.72
N MET A 227 -2.24 6.52 -33.40
CA MET A 227 -1.93 5.56 -32.34
C MET A 227 -0.60 4.86 -32.58
N LYS A 228 -0.32 4.46 -33.82
CA LYS A 228 0.96 3.85 -34.20
C LYS A 228 2.14 4.78 -33.93
N LYS A 229 2.05 6.06 -34.30
CA LYS A 229 3.09 7.06 -33.97
C LYS A 229 3.20 7.31 -32.48
N LEU A 230 2.07 7.56 -31.82
CA LEU A 230 2.03 7.90 -30.40
C LEU A 230 2.66 6.80 -29.54
N LEU A 231 2.39 5.53 -29.84
CA LEU A 231 2.93 4.39 -29.09
C LEU A 231 4.36 3.99 -29.51
N ASP A 232 4.94 4.63 -30.54
CA ASP A 232 6.34 4.44 -30.91
C ASP A 232 7.24 5.17 -29.90
N PRO A 233 8.13 4.49 -29.16
CA PRO A 233 9.07 5.13 -28.22
C PRO A 233 10.05 6.11 -28.90
N GLN A 234 10.25 6.00 -30.21
CA GLN A 234 11.11 6.91 -30.98
C GLN A 234 10.38 8.17 -31.44
N TYR A 235 9.05 8.23 -31.33
CA TYR A 235 8.28 9.42 -31.68
C TYR A 235 8.53 10.54 -30.66
N LYS A 236 9.36 11.51 -31.07
CA LYS A 236 9.75 12.70 -30.29
C LYS A 236 9.43 13.97 -31.11
N PRO A 237 8.16 14.24 -31.41
CA PRO A 237 7.76 15.39 -32.20
C PRO A 237 8.11 16.70 -31.49
N THR A 238 8.30 17.75 -32.27
CA THR A 238 8.17 19.13 -31.80
C THR A 238 6.71 19.45 -31.43
N GLU A 239 6.47 20.56 -30.73
CA GLU A 239 5.10 21.03 -30.43
C GLU A 239 4.25 21.14 -31.69
N ARG A 240 4.87 21.67 -32.76
CA ARG A 240 4.21 21.86 -34.05
C ARG A 240 3.89 20.55 -34.74
N GLU A 241 4.82 19.60 -34.75
CA GLU A 241 4.59 18.28 -35.34
C GLU A 241 3.52 17.50 -34.59
N LEU A 242 3.46 17.58 -33.26
CA LEU A 242 2.39 16.96 -32.48
C LEU A 242 1.04 17.58 -32.83
N PHE A 243 0.96 18.91 -32.90
CA PHE A 243 -0.25 19.61 -33.33
C PHE A 243 -0.69 19.18 -34.73
N ASP A 244 0.24 19.14 -35.68
CA ASP A 244 -0.04 18.80 -37.08
C ASP A 244 -0.44 17.34 -37.27
N ASP A 245 0.23 16.42 -36.58
CA ASP A 245 -0.12 15.00 -36.57
C ASP A 245 -1.51 14.79 -35.92
N PHE A 246 -1.83 15.52 -34.86
CA PHE A 246 -3.09 15.42 -34.14
C PHE A 246 -4.28 16.00 -34.91
N PHE A 247 -4.22 17.24 -35.40
CA PHE A 247 -5.36 17.89 -36.03
C PHE A 247 -5.49 17.58 -37.53
N TYR A 248 -4.39 17.60 -38.28
CA TYR A 248 -4.47 17.45 -39.73
C TYR A 248 -4.42 16.00 -40.16
N ARG A 249 -3.37 15.26 -39.78
CA ARG A 249 -3.18 13.89 -40.26
C ARG A 249 -4.22 12.92 -39.69
N GLN A 250 -4.47 12.98 -38.38
CA GLN A 250 -5.49 12.15 -37.75
C GLN A 250 -6.88 12.38 -38.35
N SER A 251 -7.28 13.64 -38.52
CA SER A 251 -8.60 13.98 -39.10
C SER A 251 -8.71 13.47 -40.53
N MET A 252 -7.69 13.68 -41.37
CA MET A 252 -7.72 13.20 -42.75
C MET A 252 -7.78 11.67 -42.84
N GLU A 253 -7.06 10.95 -41.97
CA GLU A 253 -7.19 9.48 -41.91
C GLU A 253 -8.61 9.05 -41.50
N ARG A 254 -9.21 9.72 -40.51
CA ARG A 254 -10.61 9.49 -40.09
C ARG A 254 -11.62 9.79 -41.20
N LEU A 255 -11.30 10.73 -42.08
CA LEU A 255 -12.08 11.06 -43.29
C LEU A 255 -11.79 10.12 -44.47
N GLY A 256 -10.97 9.08 -44.29
CA GLY A 256 -10.70 8.05 -45.29
C GLY A 256 -9.53 8.35 -46.24
N ASP A 257 -8.73 9.39 -45.98
CA ASP A 257 -7.54 9.70 -46.76
C ASP A 257 -6.38 8.76 -46.42
N LYS A 258 -6.18 7.74 -47.27
CA LYS A 258 -5.09 6.76 -47.16
C LYS A 258 -3.69 7.37 -47.25
N LYS A 259 -3.56 8.62 -47.70
CA LYS A 259 -2.28 9.33 -47.82
C LYS A 259 -2.03 10.32 -46.68
N ALA A 260 -2.88 10.35 -45.66
CA ALA A 260 -2.78 11.28 -44.54
C ALA A 260 -1.42 11.23 -43.82
N TRP A 261 -0.77 10.06 -43.77
CA TRP A 261 0.53 9.86 -43.09
C TRP A 261 1.74 9.83 -44.02
N THR A 262 1.55 9.69 -45.33
CA THR A 262 2.63 9.52 -46.30
C THR A 262 2.88 10.76 -47.15
N ASP A 263 1.85 11.58 -47.39
CA ASP A 263 2.01 12.82 -48.14
C ASP A 263 2.71 13.92 -47.31
N PRO A 264 3.38 14.87 -47.99
CA PRO A 264 3.84 16.11 -47.36
C PRO A 264 2.70 16.84 -46.65
N LEU A 265 2.96 17.36 -45.44
CA LEU A 265 1.96 17.97 -44.56
C LEU A 265 1.14 19.06 -45.27
N LYS A 266 1.77 19.93 -46.07
CA LYS A 266 1.07 20.99 -46.82
C LYS A 266 -0.04 20.45 -47.72
N LYS A 267 0.15 19.27 -48.33
CA LYS A 267 -0.89 18.63 -49.16
C LYS A 267 -2.02 18.08 -48.30
N VAL A 268 -1.71 17.55 -47.12
CA VAL A 268 -2.71 17.07 -46.15
C VAL A 268 -3.56 18.24 -45.63
N GLN A 269 -2.92 19.36 -45.26
CA GLN A 269 -3.60 20.59 -44.84
C GLN A 269 -4.51 21.15 -45.94
N ALA A 270 -4.04 21.21 -47.19
CA ALA A 270 -4.86 21.66 -48.31
C ALA A 270 -6.11 20.79 -48.51
N ARG A 271 -5.98 19.46 -48.38
CA ARG A 271 -7.12 18.54 -48.46
C ARG A 271 -8.06 18.67 -47.26
N PHE A 272 -7.52 18.91 -46.06
CA PHE A 272 -8.31 19.15 -44.86
C PHE A 272 -9.24 20.36 -45.03
N PHE A 273 -8.72 21.50 -45.44
CA PHE A 273 -9.54 22.70 -45.66
C PHE A 273 -10.46 22.62 -46.88
N ALA A 274 -10.15 21.76 -47.85
CA ALA A 274 -11.03 21.48 -48.98
C ALA A 274 -12.16 20.47 -48.64
N HIS A 275 -12.08 19.77 -47.50
CA HIS A 275 -13.10 18.81 -47.11
C HIS A 275 -14.38 19.54 -46.68
N PRO A 276 -15.59 19.12 -47.10
CA PRO A 276 -16.83 19.81 -46.76
C PRO A 276 -17.13 19.83 -45.25
N ASN A 277 -16.61 18.85 -44.51
CA ASN A 277 -16.73 18.74 -43.05
C ASN A 277 -15.33 18.49 -42.45
N PRO A 278 -14.47 19.52 -42.27
CA PRO A 278 -13.09 19.31 -41.81
C PRO A 278 -13.01 18.90 -40.34
N ILE A 279 -13.97 19.36 -39.53
CA ILE A 279 -14.00 19.09 -38.09
C ILE A 279 -14.49 17.65 -37.87
N VAL A 280 -13.60 16.80 -37.39
CA VAL A 280 -13.91 15.39 -37.09
C VAL A 280 -14.22 15.26 -35.59
N PRO A 281 -15.47 14.97 -35.17
CA PRO A 281 -15.84 14.88 -33.75
C PRO A 281 -14.98 13.91 -32.95
N SER A 282 -14.61 12.76 -33.52
CA SER A 282 -13.72 11.75 -32.93
C SER A 282 -12.26 12.21 -32.77
N VAL A 283 -11.89 13.39 -33.26
CA VAL A 283 -10.57 14.00 -33.01
C VAL A 283 -10.71 15.12 -31.98
N VAL A 284 -11.73 15.97 -32.13
CA VAL A 284 -11.83 17.22 -31.38
C VAL A 284 -12.65 17.15 -30.10
N LYS A 285 -13.56 16.17 -29.93
CA LYS A 285 -14.50 16.13 -28.80
C LYS A 285 -14.76 14.73 -28.24
N GLN A 286 -14.87 13.71 -29.09
CA GLN A 286 -15.32 12.36 -28.72
C GLN A 286 -14.15 11.43 -28.39
N ASN A 287 -13.18 11.86 -27.59
CA ASN A 287 -12.08 11.00 -27.12
C ASN A 287 -12.15 10.83 -25.61
N SER A 288 -11.81 9.63 -25.12
CA SER A 288 -11.77 9.34 -23.68
C SER A 288 -10.67 10.11 -22.93
N LEU A 289 -9.56 10.40 -23.62
CA LEU A 289 -8.60 11.41 -23.22
C LEU A 289 -8.55 12.45 -24.33
N ARG A 290 -8.90 13.68 -24.03
CA ARG A 290 -8.97 14.76 -24.99
C ARG A 290 -7.89 15.80 -24.69
N VAL A 291 -7.05 16.06 -25.70
CA VAL A 291 -5.94 17.01 -25.63
C VAL A 291 -6.10 18.18 -26.61
N SER A 292 -7.23 18.24 -27.33
CA SER A 292 -7.47 19.25 -28.37
C SER A 292 -7.44 20.68 -27.80
N SER A 293 -8.02 20.89 -26.62
CA SER A 293 -8.06 22.19 -25.94
C SER A 293 -6.65 22.69 -25.65
N LEU A 294 -5.81 21.83 -25.06
CA LEU A 294 -4.39 22.11 -24.83
C LEU A 294 -3.63 22.43 -26.13
N LEU A 295 -3.79 21.62 -27.18
CA LEU A 295 -3.09 21.83 -28.44
C LEU A 295 -3.54 23.12 -29.16
N MET A 296 -4.83 23.46 -29.10
CA MET A 296 -5.36 24.74 -29.60
C MET A 296 -4.80 25.92 -28.82
N TRP A 297 -4.71 25.81 -27.49
CA TRP A 297 -4.10 26.84 -26.66
C TRP A 297 -2.60 27.03 -26.96
N MET A 298 -1.88 25.96 -27.33
CA MET A 298 -0.49 26.02 -27.80
C MET A 298 -0.36 26.68 -29.19
N PHE A 299 -1.40 26.69 -30.01
CA PHE A 299 -1.40 27.27 -31.36
C PHE A 299 -2.71 28.04 -31.63
N PRO A 300 -2.93 29.17 -30.92
CA PRO A 300 -4.20 29.89 -30.95
C PRO A 300 -4.49 30.52 -32.33
N ASP A 301 -3.43 30.84 -33.07
CA ASP A 301 -3.51 31.52 -34.38
C ASP A 301 -3.54 30.54 -35.57
N ASP A 302 -3.54 29.23 -35.32
CA ASP A 302 -3.62 28.26 -36.41
C ASP A 302 -5.02 28.25 -37.04
N PRO A 303 -5.16 28.21 -38.39
CA PRO A 303 -6.46 28.23 -39.03
C PRO A 303 -7.42 27.11 -38.56
N VAL A 304 -6.91 25.92 -38.20
CA VAL A 304 -7.76 24.85 -37.66
C VAL A 304 -8.26 25.17 -36.24
N THR A 305 -7.46 25.89 -35.44
CA THR A 305 -7.86 26.34 -34.11
C THR A 305 -9.03 27.32 -34.20
N HIS A 306 -8.95 28.32 -35.09
CA HIS A 306 -10.06 29.25 -35.32
C HIS A 306 -11.33 28.51 -35.79
N LEU A 307 -11.17 27.60 -36.76
CA LEU A 307 -12.28 26.80 -37.28
C LEU A 307 -12.99 25.99 -36.18
N ILE A 308 -12.23 25.33 -35.30
CA ILE A 308 -12.79 24.51 -34.20
C ILE A 308 -13.40 25.38 -33.10
N HIS A 309 -12.74 26.49 -32.76
CA HIS A 309 -13.23 27.45 -31.75
C HIS A 309 -14.56 28.09 -32.17
N ASP A 310 -14.64 28.59 -33.39
CA ASP A 310 -15.82 29.29 -33.90
C ASP A 310 -17.02 28.34 -34.04
N ALA A 311 -16.76 27.06 -34.26
CA ALA A 311 -17.77 26.01 -34.27
C ALA A 311 -18.17 25.54 -32.85
N GLY A 312 -17.55 26.07 -31.78
CA GLY A 312 -17.90 25.80 -30.39
C GLY A 312 -17.54 24.39 -29.90
N TRP A 313 -16.68 23.67 -30.60
CA TRP A 313 -16.37 22.27 -30.27
C TRP A 313 -15.34 22.14 -29.15
N ALA A 314 -14.46 23.13 -28.98
CA ALA A 314 -13.38 23.13 -28.00
C ALA A 314 -13.09 24.54 -27.48
N VAL A 315 -12.48 24.60 -26.29
CA VAL A 315 -12.02 25.86 -25.70
C VAL A 315 -10.49 25.94 -25.79
N PRO A 316 -9.90 27.08 -26.18
CA PRO A 316 -8.45 27.27 -26.23
C PRO A 316 -7.91 27.50 -24.82
N ARG A 317 -8.04 26.48 -23.98
CA ARG A 317 -7.53 26.43 -22.61
C ARG A 317 -6.52 25.29 -22.48
N PRO A 318 -5.57 25.37 -21.55
CA PRO A 318 -4.53 24.35 -21.36
C PRO A 318 -5.08 23.09 -20.67
N LEU A 319 -6.14 22.51 -21.22
CA LEU A 319 -6.89 21.40 -20.61
C LEU A 319 -6.54 20.07 -21.26
N VAL A 320 -6.29 19.08 -20.41
CA VAL A 320 -6.40 17.67 -20.73
C VAL A 320 -7.66 17.14 -20.07
N GLU A 321 -8.58 16.63 -20.88
CA GLU A 321 -9.93 16.29 -20.46
C GLU A 321 -10.10 14.77 -20.44
N PHE A 322 -10.39 14.25 -19.26
CA PHE A 322 -10.65 12.84 -19.00
C PHE A 322 -12.17 12.62 -19.01
N ARG A 323 -12.67 12.01 -20.09
CA ARG A 323 -14.12 11.85 -20.31
C ARG A 323 -14.62 10.52 -19.79
N GLU A 324 -15.84 10.51 -19.24
CA GLU A 324 -16.49 9.33 -18.69
C GLU A 324 -15.70 8.65 -17.56
N TRP A 325 -15.08 9.45 -16.71
CA TRP A 325 -14.10 9.01 -15.73
C TRP A 325 -14.68 8.31 -14.50
N ASN A 326 -16.01 8.32 -14.33
CA ASN A 326 -16.76 7.31 -13.58
C ASN A 326 -18.26 7.42 -13.91
N ASN A 327 -19.02 6.50 -13.30
CA ASN A 327 -20.48 6.42 -13.39
C ASN A 327 -21.15 6.46 -11.99
N THR A 328 -20.41 6.88 -10.96
CA THR A 328 -20.82 6.75 -9.55
C THR A 328 -21.23 8.07 -8.91
N PHE A 329 -21.40 9.14 -9.70
CA PHE A 329 -21.77 10.47 -9.21
C PHE A 329 -20.83 10.99 -8.09
N THR A 330 -19.54 10.69 -8.23
CA THR A 330 -18.46 11.16 -7.34
C THR A 330 -17.44 11.96 -8.15
N ALA A 331 -16.76 12.90 -7.51
CA ALA A 331 -15.73 13.74 -8.13
C ALA A 331 -14.33 13.52 -7.54
N ALA A 332 -14.25 13.24 -6.23
CA ALA A 332 -12.96 13.13 -5.54
C ALA A 332 -12.11 11.96 -6.07
N GLU A 333 -12.72 10.80 -6.32
CA GLU A 333 -12.00 9.62 -6.81
C GLU A 333 -11.47 9.82 -8.24
N PRO A 334 -12.27 10.25 -9.23
CA PRO A 334 -11.76 10.61 -10.55
C PRO A 334 -10.60 11.60 -10.53
N ALA A 335 -10.70 12.62 -9.67
CA ALA A 335 -9.65 13.62 -9.54
C ALA A 335 -8.34 13.00 -9.03
N ARG A 336 -8.38 12.10 -8.03
CA ARG A 336 -7.19 11.36 -7.56
C ARG A 336 -6.60 10.50 -8.66
N GLN A 337 -7.44 9.76 -9.38
CA GLN A 337 -7.00 8.89 -10.47
C GLN A 337 -6.33 9.68 -11.59
N ALA A 338 -6.93 10.79 -12.02
CA ALA A 338 -6.37 11.65 -13.07
C ALA A 338 -5.03 12.27 -12.63
N LEU A 339 -4.98 12.90 -11.45
CA LEU A 339 -3.75 13.50 -10.92
C LEU A 339 -2.66 12.47 -10.68
N GLY A 340 -3.01 11.31 -10.13
CA GLY A 340 -2.09 10.20 -9.91
C GLY A 340 -1.52 9.62 -11.21
N LEU A 341 -2.35 9.49 -12.26
CA LEU A 341 -1.92 9.02 -13.57
C LEU A 341 -0.97 10.04 -14.21
N LYS A 342 -1.26 11.34 -14.08
CA LYS A 342 -0.35 12.42 -14.49
C LYS A 342 0.99 12.31 -13.75
N GLU A 343 0.99 12.17 -12.43
CA GLU A 343 2.23 12.06 -11.65
C GLU A 343 3.05 10.81 -12.01
N ALA A 344 2.39 9.66 -12.20
CA ALA A 344 3.03 8.44 -12.67
C ALA A 344 3.65 8.64 -14.07
N ALA A 345 2.89 9.20 -15.01
CA ALA A 345 3.37 9.47 -16.36
C ALA A 345 4.54 10.46 -16.37
N TYR A 346 4.47 11.54 -15.58
CA TYR A 346 5.54 12.54 -15.54
C TYR A 346 6.83 12.02 -14.94
N LYS A 347 6.72 11.12 -13.96
CA LYS A 347 7.88 10.57 -13.26
C LYS A 347 8.51 9.40 -13.99
N TYR A 348 7.71 8.53 -14.59
CA TYR A 348 8.15 7.26 -15.16
C TYR A 348 8.04 7.20 -16.70
N GLY A 349 7.47 8.24 -17.33
CA GLY A 349 7.33 8.34 -18.77
C GLY A 349 6.42 7.26 -19.35
N TYR A 350 6.92 6.57 -20.37
CA TYR A 350 6.27 5.38 -20.93
C TYR A 350 6.59 4.14 -20.09
N PHE A 351 5.65 3.73 -19.24
CA PHE A 351 5.82 2.58 -18.36
C PHE A 351 4.86 1.42 -18.68
N ASP A 352 5.28 0.23 -18.24
CA ASP A 352 4.46 -0.96 -18.11
C ASP A 352 3.99 -1.05 -16.65
N HIS A 353 2.69 -1.18 -16.42
CA HIS A 353 2.13 -1.07 -15.08
C HIS A 353 2.72 -2.10 -14.11
N ASP A 354 2.78 -3.37 -14.52
CA ASP A 354 3.22 -4.46 -13.65
C ASP A 354 4.73 -4.40 -13.41
N SER A 355 5.50 -4.02 -14.44
CA SER A 355 6.94 -3.81 -14.30
C SER A 355 7.26 -2.64 -13.36
N LEU A 356 6.51 -1.53 -13.48
CA LEU A 356 6.66 -0.38 -12.58
C LEU A 356 6.31 -0.77 -11.14
N MET A 357 5.19 -1.46 -10.92
CA MET A 357 4.83 -1.91 -9.58
C MET A 357 5.82 -2.91 -9.02
N GLN A 358 6.42 -3.78 -9.84
CA GLN A 358 7.52 -4.66 -9.41
C GLN A 358 8.72 -3.85 -8.92
N GLU A 359 9.17 -2.86 -9.68
CA GLU A 359 10.29 -2.00 -9.30
C GLU A 359 10.00 -1.25 -7.98
N LEU A 360 8.80 -0.67 -7.87
CA LEU A 360 8.44 0.15 -6.72
C LEU A 360 8.21 -0.66 -5.46
N THR A 361 7.64 -1.84 -5.56
CA THR A 361 7.27 -2.66 -4.41
C THR A 361 8.33 -3.69 -4.04
N GLY A 362 9.26 -3.99 -4.95
CA GLY A 362 10.17 -5.13 -4.81
C GLY A 362 9.48 -6.49 -4.90
N MET A 363 8.19 -6.56 -5.25
CA MET A 363 7.50 -7.82 -5.51
C MET A 363 7.88 -8.38 -6.87
N ASP A 364 8.00 -9.72 -6.95
CA ASP A 364 8.26 -10.40 -8.22
C ASP A 364 7.14 -10.13 -9.25
N GLY A 365 7.51 -9.84 -10.50
CA GLY A 365 6.55 -9.49 -11.56
C GLY A 365 5.53 -10.58 -11.88
N LYS A 366 5.77 -11.85 -11.51
CA LYS A 366 4.80 -12.96 -11.67
C LYS A 366 3.77 -13.01 -10.54
N VAL A 367 4.03 -12.33 -9.43
CA VAL A 367 3.16 -12.22 -8.26
C VAL A 367 2.05 -11.23 -8.53
N LEU A 368 2.39 -10.06 -9.06
CA LEU A 368 1.45 -8.94 -9.27
C LEU A 368 0.21 -9.34 -10.09
N PRO A 369 0.31 -10.02 -11.26
CA PRO A 369 -0.87 -10.47 -11.99
C PRO A 369 -1.72 -11.49 -11.22
N LYS A 370 -1.09 -12.39 -10.44
CA LYS A 370 -1.81 -13.38 -9.62
C LYS A 370 -2.55 -12.70 -8.48
N LEU A 371 -1.89 -11.74 -7.83
CA LEU A 371 -2.46 -10.91 -6.79
C LEU A 371 -3.66 -10.16 -7.31
N ARG A 372 -3.51 -9.38 -8.37
CA ARG A 372 -4.62 -8.68 -9.04
C ARG A 372 -5.81 -9.62 -9.29
N ARG A 373 -5.58 -10.80 -9.88
CA ARG A 373 -6.67 -11.77 -10.12
C ARG A 373 -7.34 -12.24 -8.83
N HIS A 374 -6.57 -12.50 -7.78
CA HIS A 374 -7.08 -12.94 -6.47
C HIS A 374 -7.89 -11.83 -5.79
N VAL A 375 -7.34 -10.62 -5.68
CA VAL A 375 -8.05 -9.46 -5.08
C VAL A 375 -9.35 -9.19 -5.84
N ASN A 376 -9.30 -9.18 -7.17
CA ASN A 376 -10.50 -8.96 -8.00
C ASN A 376 -11.57 -10.03 -7.75
N ALA A 377 -11.17 -11.28 -7.55
CA ALA A 377 -12.09 -12.38 -7.29
C ALA A 377 -12.75 -12.25 -5.90
N ASP A 378 -12.01 -11.82 -4.88
CA ASP A 378 -12.53 -11.65 -3.52
C ASP A 378 -13.42 -10.43 -3.40
N VAL A 379 -13.01 -9.29 -3.99
CA VAL A 379 -13.82 -8.07 -4.08
C VAL A 379 -15.14 -8.36 -4.79
N ALA A 380 -15.11 -9.11 -5.90
CA ALA A 380 -16.33 -9.51 -6.62
C ALA A 380 -17.27 -10.41 -5.78
N LYS A 381 -16.77 -11.10 -4.76
CA LYS A 381 -17.56 -11.93 -3.84
C LYS A 381 -17.96 -11.17 -2.56
N GLY A 382 -17.52 -9.93 -2.38
CA GLY A 382 -17.66 -9.20 -1.12
C GLY A 382 -16.92 -9.87 0.05
N GLN A 383 -15.87 -10.64 -0.24
CA GLN A 383 -15.08 -11.34 0.76
C GLN A 383 -13.82 -10.55 1.10
N PRO A 384 -13.31 -10.65 2.34
CA PRO A 384 -12.01 -10.10 2.67
C PRO A 384 -10.91 -10.72 1.81
N THR A 385 -10.02 -9.89 1.28
CA THR A 385 -8.82 -10.37 0.60
C THR A 385 -7.75 -10.63 1.65
N THR A 386 -7.31 -11.87 1.78
CA THR A 386 -6.19 -12.23 2.65
C THR A 386 -4.94 -12.43 1.82
N PHE A 387 -3.85 -11.75 2.17
CA PHE A 387 -2.57 -11.89 1.48
C PHE A 387 -1.49 -12.41 2.41
N ARG A 388 -0.86 -13.51 1.98
CA ARG A 388 0.33 -14.12 2.58
C ARG A 388 1.39 -14.30 1.49
N TYR A 389 2.64 -14.16 1.88
CA TYR A 389 3.78 -14.29 0.99
C TYR A 389 4.87 -15.16 1.62
N TYR A 390 5.66 -15.80 0.76
CA TYR A 390 6.84 -16.55 1.15
C TYR A 390 8.07 -15.63 1.18
N LEU A 391 9.00 -15.86 2.12
CA LEU A 391 10.30 -15.17 2.15
C LEU A 391 11.31 -15.95 1.33
N GLY A 392 11.73 -15.41 0.20
CA GLY A 392 12.75 -16.05 -0.62
C GLY A 392 13.05 -15.28 -1.88
N ASP A 393 14.23 -15.51 -2.43
CA ASP A 393 14.54 -15.03 -3.77
C ASP A 393 13.93 -16.01 -4.79
N PRO A 394 12.94 -15.58 -5.59
CA PRO A 394 12.32 -16.44 -6.61
C PRO A 394 13.31 -16.95 -7.66
N ALA A 395 14.50 -16.35 -7.78
CA ALA A 395 15.57 -16.82 -8.65
C ALA A 395 16.36 -18.00 -8.06
N THR A 396 16.40 -18.17 -6.73
CA THR A 396 17.22 -19.18 -6.06
C THR A 396 16.42 -20.32 -5.44
N VAL A 397 15.13 -20.12 -5.15
CA VAL A 397 14.27 -21.18 -4.62
C VAL A 397 14.00 -22.21 -5.72
N GLU A 398 14.46 -23.45 -5.55
CA GLU A 398 14.19 -24.53 -6.49
C GLU A 398 12.67 -24.71 -6.66
N ARG A 399 12.23 -24.83 -7.92
CA ARG A 399 10.79 -24.93 -8.25
C ARG A 399 10.09 -26.14 -7.61
N ALA A 400 10.85 -27.18 -7.25
CA ALA A 400 10.38 -28.36 -6.54
C ALA A 400 10.10 -28.06 -5.05
N GLU A 401 11.03 -27.42 -4.34
CA GLU A 401 10.82 -26.94 -2.97
C GLU A 401 9.66 -25.94 -2.89
N TYR A 402 9.57 -25.02 -3.86
CA TYR A 402 8.42 -24.13 -4.01
C TYR A 402 7.11 -24.91 -4.05
N THR A 403 7.01 -25.90 -4.94
CA THR A 403 5.74 -26.61 -5.17
C THR A 403 5.35 -27.46 -3.98
N MET A 404 6.30 -28.08 -3.29
CA MET A 404 6.05 -28.92 -2.12
C MET A 404 5.62 -28.08 -0.92
N HIS A 405 6.45 -27.13 -0.48
CA HIS A 405 6.18 -26.36 0.74
C HIS A 405 5.05 -25.34 0.55
N THR A 406 4.94 -24.65 -0.60
CA THR A 406 3.91 -23.61 -0.76
C THR A 406 2.52 -24.15 -1.14
N ARG A 407 2.41 -25.27 -1.88
CA ARG A 407 1.08 -25.85 -2.15
C ARG A 407 0.50 -26.55 -0.92
N GLN A 408 1.33 -27.26 -0.16
CA GLN A 408 0.87 -27.97 1.04
C GLN A 408 0.53 -27.00 2.16
N ALA A 409 1.44 -26.09 2.53
CA ALA A 409 1.23 -25.24 3.70
C ALA A 409 0.14 -24.16 3.52
N TYR A 410 -0.24 -23.81 2.28
CA TYR A 410 -1.12 -22.67 2.06
C TYR A 410 -2.34 -22.94 1.18
N LYS A 411 -2.55 -24.18 0.71
CA LYS A 411 -3.72 -24.59 -0.10
C LYS A 411 -4.08 -23.64 -1.26
N GLY A 412 -3.09 -22.95 -1.82
CA GLY A 412 -3.27 -21.97 -2.91
C GLY A 412 -3.56 -20.52 -2.48
N GLU A 413 -3.45 -20.18 -1.20
CA GLU A 413 -3.64 -18.81 -0.67
C GLU A 413 -2.35 -17.99 -0.62
N VAL A 414 -1.18 -18.58 -0.89
CA VAL A 414 0.05 -17.80 -1.12
C VAL A 414 0.01 -17.24 -2.51
N VAL A 415 0.09 -15.93 -2.56
CA VAL A 415 -0.02 -15.22 -3.82
C VAL A 415 1.35 -14.78 -4.36
N GLY A 416 2.42 -14.80 -3.54
CA GLY A 416 3.77 -14.51 -4.04
C GLY A 416 4.97 -14.61 -3.09
N PHE A 417 6.10 -14.07 -3.57
CA PHE A 417 7.39 -13.97 -2.91
C PHE A 417 7.71 -12.52 -2.55
N LEU A 418 8.34 -12.34 -1.39
CA LEU A 418 9.10 -11.14 -1.07
C LEU A 418 10.53 -11.54 -0.72
N ASN A 419 11.49 -10.76 -1.23
CA ASN A 419 12.89 -10.95 -0.87
C ASN A 419 13.04 -10.74 0.64
N ALA A 420 13.70 -11.65 1.34
CA ALA A 420 13.87 -11.57 2.78
C ALA A 420 14.56 -10.28 3.25
N ASN A 421 15.43 -9.68 2.44
CA ASN A 421 16.16 -8.45 2.76
C ASN A 421 15.80 -7.29 1.83
N GLY A 422 14.97 -7.53 0.82
CA GLY A 422 14.55 -6.51 -0.15
C GLY A 422 13.18 -5.97 0.21
N TYR A 423 12.99 -4.66 0.03
CA TYR A 423 11.69 -4.03 0.20
C TYR A 423 11.52 -2.91 -0.83
N GLY A 424 10.27 -2.58 -1.11
CA GLY A 424 9.91 -1.54 -2.05
C GLY A 424 10.24 -0.13 -1.58
N THR A 425 10.25 0.81 -2.50
CA THR A 425 10.19 2.25 -2.21
C THR A 425 8.75 2.76 -2.08
N LYS A 426 7.76 2.01 -2.58
CA LYS A 426 6.33 2.26 -2.41
C LYS A 426 5.56 0.95 -2.22
N SER A 427 4.60 0.97 -1.31
CA SER A 427 3.73 -0.16 -1.02
C SER A 427 2.62 -0.30 -2.06
N LEU A 428 2.35 -1.53 -2.49
CA LEU A 428 1.10 -1.84 -3.16
C LEU A 428 -0.02 -1.87 -2.13
N LEU A 429 -1.07 -1.06 -2.32
CA LEU A 429 -2.22 -1.04 -1.42
C LEU A 429 -3.28 -2.03 -1.91
N ILE A 430 -3.64 -3.03 -1.11
CA ILE A 430 -4.75 -3.94 -1.44
C ILE A 430 -6.06 -3.27 -1.00
N PRO A 431 -7.03 -3.01 -1.90
CA PRO A 431 -8.26 -2.32 -1.53
C PRO A 431 -9.23 -3.18 -0.70
N GLY A 432 -10.32 -2.54 -0.28
CA GLY A 432 -11.46 -3.21 0.34
C GLY A 432 -11.17 -3.68 1.76
N GLU A 433 -11.84 -4.75 2.19
CA GLU A 433 -11.56 -5.40 3.48
C GLU A 433 -10.36 -6.33 3.31
N SER A 434 -9.16 -5.78 3.14
CA SER A 434 -7.94 -6.56 2.92
C SER A 434 -7.14 -6.77 4.19
N VAL A 435 -6.55 -7.95 4.34
CA VAL A 435 -5.74 -8.35 5.49
C VAL A 435 -4.40 -8.86 4.98
N VAL A 436 -3.31 -8.18 5.30
CA VAL A 436 -1.95 -8.59 4.95
C VAL A 436 -1.22 -9.06 6.20
N MET A 437 -0.78 -10.32 6.20
CA MET A 437 0.01 -10.86 7.30
C MET A 437 1.49 -10.71 7.01
N HIS A 438 2.13 -9.72 7.63
CA HIS A 438 3.55 -9.44 7.46
C HIS A 438 4.42 -10.32 8.33
N ARG A 439 5.43 -10.97 7.74
CA ARG A 439 6.47 -11.69 8.49
C ARG A 439 7.56 -10.74 8.98
N ARG A 440 7.95 -9.80 8.13
CA ARG A 440 9.00 -8.81 8.42
C ARG A 440 8.40 -7.40 8.45
N PRO A 441 8.73 -6.55 9.45
CA PRO A 441 8.17 -5.21 9.53
C PRO A 441 8.44 -4.33 8.30
N TYR A 442 9.59 -4.49 7.64
CA TYR A 442 9.94 -3.70 6.44
C TYR A 442 9.18 -4.11 5.18
N HIS A 443 8.51 -5.26 5.16
CA HIS A 443 7.68 -5.67 4.01
C HIS A 443 6.39 -4.85 3.86
N ARG A 444 6.07 -4.04 4.87
CA ARG A 444 5.06 -2.98 4.75
C ARG A 444 5.37 -1.99 3.63
N TYR A 445 6.63 -1.85 3.22
CA TYR A 445 7.03 -1.00 2.08
C TYR A 445 6.81 -1.68 0.72
N SER A 446 6.49 -2.97 0.72
CA SER A 446 6.17 -3.74 -0.50
C SER A 446 4.67 -3.84 -0.70
N VAL A 447 3.91 -4.13 0.35
CA VAL A 447 2.46 -4.35 0.25
C VAL A 447 1.77 -3.97 1.55
N MET A 448 0.55 -3.46 1.47
CA MET A 448 -0.27 -3.15 2.64
C MET A 448 -1.73 -3.51 2.40
N GLY A 449 -2.38 -4.03 3.43
CA GLY A 449 -3.82 -4.20 3.46
C GLY A 449 -4.46 -3.14 4.35
N LYS A 450 -5.79 -3.09 4.36
CA LYS A 450 -6.56 -2.32 5.34
C LYS A 450 -6.21 -2.72 6.77
N TYR A 451 -5.99 -4.03 6.98
CA TYR A 451 -5.54 -4.59 8.24
C TYR A 451 -4.19 -5.27 8.06
N ASN A 452 -3.28 -5.04 9.01
CA ASN A 452 -1.93 -5.58 8.98
C ASN A 452 -1.59 -6.22 10.33
N PRO A 453 -2.26 -7.32 10.72
CA PRO A 453 -2.12 -7.90 12.06
C PRO A 453 -0.67 -8.28 12.43
N GLY A 454 0.16 -8.61 11.43
CA GLY A 454 1.60 -8.86 11.62
C GLY A 454 2.42 -7.64 12.07
N LEU A 455 1.86 -6.43 11.95
CA LEU A 455 2.51 -5.15 12.29
C LEU A 455 1.99 -4.52 13.58
N ILE A 456 1.03 -5.14 14.28
CA ILE A 456 0.51 -4.62 15.55
C ILE A 456 1.67 -4.50 16.53
N ASN A 457 1.90 -3.29 17.03
CA ASN A 457 2.99 -2.96 17.95
C ASN A 457 4.38 -3.36 17.41
N ALA A 458 4.61 -3.29 16.10
CA ALA A 458 5.86 -3.75 15.48
C ALA A 458 7.15 -3.15 16.09
N ASN A 459 7.16 -1.87 16.51
CA ASN A 459 8.34 -1.27 17.14
C ASN A 459 8.58 -1.86 18.54
N ILE A 460 7.50 -2.16 19.28
CA ILE A 460 7.58 -2.84 20.59
C ILE A 460 8.02 -4.29 20.39
N ALA A 461 7.43 -5.02 19.44
CA ALA A 461 7.87 -6.36 19.08
C ALA A 461 9.38 -6.39 18.79
N GLN A 462 9.84 -5.43 17.99
CA GLN A 462 11.24 -5.26 17.65
C GLN A 462 12.12 -4.96 18.89
N VAL A 463 11.61 -4.25 19.91
CA VAL A 463 12.31 -4.06 21.19
C VAL A 463 12.44 -5.37 21.97
N LEU A 464 11.41 -6.21 21.94
CA LEU A 464 11.33 -7.46 22.68
C LEU A 464 12.17 -8.59 22.05
N GLU A 465 12.67 -8.42 20.83
CA GLU A 465 13.78 -9.24 20.28
C GLU A 465 15.04 -9.19 21.18
N ASN A 466 15.15 -8.16 22.04
CA ASN A 466 16.09 -8.16 23.14
C ASN A 466 15.51 -8.96 24.32
N LYS A 467 16.12 -10.11 24.63
CA LYS A 467 15.60 -11.06 25.62
C LYS A 467 15.57 -10.51 27.05
N TYR A 468 16.36 -9.48 27.37
CA TYR A 468 16.24 -8.82 28.66
C TYR A 468 15.04 -7.86 28.69
N ALA A 469 14.83 -7.07 27.63
CA ALA A 469 13.64 -6.23 27.51
C ALA A 469 12.35 -7.07 27.51
N GLU A 470 12.37 -8.22 26.84
CA GLU A 470 11.33 -9.23 26.91
C GLU A 470 11.04 -9.67 28.35
N TYR A 471 12.06 -10.10 29.09
CA TYR A 471 11.88 -10.47 30.48
C TYR A 471 11.27 -9.34 31.30
N ARG A 472 11.77 -8.10 31.14
CA ARG A 472 11.25 -6.93 31.88
C ARG A 472 9.79 -6.66 31.53
N PHE A 473 9.42 -6.79 30.26
CA PHE A 473 8.04 -6.65 29.80
C PHE A 473 7.11 -7.66 30.45
N PHE A 474 7.43 -8.96 30.37
CA PHE A 474 6.57 -9.99 30.93
C PHE A 474 6.62 -10.05 32.45
N ASN A 475 7.73 -9.69 33.09
CA ASN A 475 7.79 -9.59 34.54
C ASN A 475 6.94 -8.44 35.08
N GLU A 476 6.80 -7.34 34.32
CA GLU A 476 5.91 -6.23 34.68
C GLU A 476 4.43 -6.60 34.50
N TYR A 477 4.05 -7.14 33.35
CA TYR A 477 2.63 -7.33 33.02
C TYR A 477 2.10 -8.72 33.36
N ALA A 478 2.93 -9.75 33.34
CA ALA A 478 2.57 -11.14 33.61
C ALA A 478 3.57 -11.79 34.59
N PRO A 479 3.68 -11.29 35.84
CA PRO A 479 4.72 -11.71 36.78
C PRO A 479 4.71 -13.22 37.02
N GLY A 480 5.90 -13.83 37.01
CA GLY A 480 6.08 -15.27 37.17
C GLY A 480 5.82 -16.09 35.90
N SER A 481 5.47 -15.45 34.78
CA SER A 481 5.35 -16.14 33.48
C SER A 481 6.68 -16.59 32.90
N MET A 482 7.77 -15.87 33.20
CA MET A 482 9.13 -16.19 32.75
C MET A 482 10.06 -16.50 33.92
N SER A 483 11.07 -17.34 33.67
CA SER A 483 12.16 -17.58 34.61
C SER A 483 12.88 -16.28 34.96
N ARG A 484 13.28 -16.14 36.23
CA ARG A 484 14.00 -14.97 36.71
C ARG A 484 15.22 -14.70 35.84
N THR A 485 15.37 -13.47 35.36
CA THR A 485 16.45 -13.09 34.46
C THR A 485 17.09 -11.78 34.91
N GLU A 486 18.42 -11.70 34.85
CA GLU A 486 19.16 -10.48 35.18
C GLU A 486 20.26 -10.22 34.16
N ILE A 487 20.59 -8.94 33.94
CA ILE A 487 21.76 -8.59 33.13
C ILE A 487 23.03 -8.91 33.93
N LEU A 488 24.02 -9.49 33.28
CA LEU A 488 25.26 -9.90 33.93
C LEU A 488 26.03 -8.71 34.54
N SER A 489 25.91 -7.51 33.95
CA SER A 489 26.52 -6.29 34.52
C SER A 489 25.97 -5.89 35.87
N ASP A 490 24.74 -6.29 36.21
CA ASP A 490 24.11 -5.96 37.49
C ASP A 490 24.57 -6.91 38.62
N LEU A 491 25.14 -8.06 38.23
CA LEU A 491 25.64 -9.09 39.14
C LEU A 491 27.13 -8.95 39.42
N THR A 492 27.86 -8.20 38.60
CA THR A 492 29.33 -8.23 38.55
C THR A 492 29.92 -6.83 38.67
N ASP A 493 30.92 -6.68 39.53
CA ASP A 493 31.55 -5.36 39.80
C ASP A 493 32.55 -5.02 38.69
N LYS A 494 32.16 -5.05 37.40
CA LYS A 494 33.07 -5.03 36.22
C LYS A 494 34.28 -5.98 36.37
N SER A 495 34.20 -6.95 37.28
CA SER A 495 35.34 -7.73 37.72
C SER A 495 35.63 -8.73 36.62
N LYS A 496 36.82 -8.64 36.04
CA LYS A 496 37.29 -9.60 35.03
C LYS A 496 37.57 -11.00 35.64
N ASN A 497 37.33 -11.20 36.94
CA ASN A 497 37.54 -12.46 37.61
C ASN A 497 36.31 -13.37 37.46
N VAL A 498 36.39 -14.28 36.49
CA VAL A 498 35.33 -15.26 36.17
C VAL A 498 34.93 -16.11 37.38
N ARG A 499 35.89 -16.51 38.23
CA ARG A 499 35.60 -17.30 39.44
C ARG A 499 34.71 -16.55 40.42
N LYS A 500 34.97 -15.25 40.65
CA LYS A 500 34.11 -14.40 41.49
C LYS A 500 32.71 -14.27 40.89
N VAL A 501 32.63 -14.10 39.57
CA VAL A 501 31.35 -14.01 38.86
C VAL A 501 30.54 -15.29 39.01
N VAL A 502 31.11 -16.44 38.66
CA VAL A 502 30.45 -17.76 38.78
C VAL A 502 30.00 -18.03 40.22
N GLY A 503 30.82 -17.69 41.22
CA GLY A 503 30.44 -17.79 42.63
C GLY A 503 29.17 -17.00 42.95
N LYS A 504 29.11 -15.72 42.53
CA LYS A 504 27.91 -14.89 42.69
C LYS A 504 26.70 -15.45 41.93
N LEU A 505 26.90 -16.02 40.74
CA LEU A 505 25.80 -16.63 39.97
C LEU A 505 25.24 -17.86 40.69
N ASN A 506 26.10 -18.74 41.21
CA ASN A 506 25.67 -19.93 41.96
C ASN A 506 24.96 -19.56 43.28
N GLU A 507 25.44 -18.54 43.98
CA GLU A 507 24.79 -18.02 45.18
C GLU A 507 23.39 -17.46 44.86
N LYS A 508 23.28 -16.70 43.78
CA LYS A 508 22.04 -16.01 43.40
C LYS A 508 21.01 -16.92 42.73
N PHE A 509 21.46 -17.93 42.00
CA PHE A 509 20.66 -18.90 41.28
C PHE A 509 20.97 -20.32 41.77
N PRO A 510 20.50 -20.70 42.97
CA PRO A 510 20.85 -21.98 43.60
C PRO A 510 20.31 -23.20 42.85
N LYS A 511 19.32 -23.02 41.96
CA LYS A 511 18.78 -24.05 41.05
C LYS A 511 19.60 -24.21 39.77
N GLY A 512 20.68 -23.45 39.64
CA GLY A 512 21.46 -23.33 38.41
C GLY A 512 21.01 -22.16 37.55
N TRP A 513 21.80 -21.86 36.54
CA TRP A 513 21.60 -20.71 35.67
C TRP A 513 22.02 -21.03 34.24
N VAL A 514 21.50 -20.22 33.33
CA VAL A 514 21.76 -20.22 31.90
C VAL A 514 22.20 -18.83 31.49
N LEU A 515 23.38 -18.72 30.90
CA LEU A 515 23.95 -17.49 30.39
C LEU A 515 23.77 -17.45 28.87
N LYS A 516 23.05 -16.44 28.39
CA LYS A 516 22.79 -16.18 26.97
C LYS A 516 23.06 -14.72 26.61
N GLY A 517 23.25 -14.46 25.31
CA GLY A 517 23.26 -13.10 24.82
C GLY A 517 21.89 -12.44 25.02
N VAL A 518 21.84 -11.11 25.10
CA VAL A 518 20.57 -10.38 25.10
C VAL A 518 19.90 -10.36 23.73
N TRP A 519 20.51 -10.97 22.70
CA TRP A 519 20.06 -11.02 21.30
C TRP A 519 20.12 -12.46 20.75
N ASP A 520 19.15 -12.83 19.92
CA ASP A 520 19.10 -14.15 19.26
C ASP A 520 20.06 -14.31 18.09
N LEU A 521 20.43 -13.23 17.41
CA LEU A 521 21.33 -13.26 16.24
C LEU A 521 22.72 -13.79 16.63
N GLY A 522 22.88 -15.11 16.55
CA GLY A 522 24.13 -15.84 16.72
C GLY A 522 24.44 -16.37 18.13
N SER A 523 23.48 -16.36 19.08
CA SER A 523 23.73 -16.81 20.46
C SER A 523 23.05 -18.13 20.88
N GLU A 524 21.99 -18.57 20.20
CA GLU A 524 21.25 -19.80 20.56
C GLU A 524 22.14 -21.07 20.58
N LYS A 525 23.17 -21.13 19.73
CA LYS A 525 24.08 -22.29 19.66
C LYS A 525 25.18 -22.27 20.74
N ASP A 526 25.27 -21.21 21.52
CA ASP A 526 26.35 -20.97 22.49
C ASP A 526 25.81 -20.73 23.92
N ILE A 527 24.66 -21.35 24.26
CA ILE A 527 24.09 -21.31 25.61
C ILE A 527 25.07 -21.92 26.61
N ILE A 528 25.43 -21.15 27.64
CA ILE A 528 26.31 -21.59 28.73
C ILE A 528 25.46 -21.91 29.95
N THR A 529 25.69 -23.05 30.58
CA THR A 529 24.93 -23.45 31.78
C THR A 529 25.86 -23.62 32.98
N ASP A 530 25.27 -23.63 34.17
CA ASP A 530 25.91 -24.00 35.43
C ASP A 530 26.58 -25.39 35.42
N LYS A 531 26.19 -26.28 34.50
CA LYS A 531 26.83 -27.59 34.30
C LYS A 531 28.13 -27.52 33.51
N VAL A 532 28.41 -26.40 32.84
CA VAL A 532 29.69 -26.17 32.16
C VAL A 532 30.71 -25.78 33.21
N ASP A 533 31.88 -26.40 33.18
CA ASP A 533 33.04 -25.95 33.96
C ASP A 533 33.57 -24.62 33.39
N VAL A 534 32.84 -23.53 33.64
CA VAL A 534 33.11 -22.21 33.08
C VAL A 534 34.51 -21.73 33.44
N ILE A 535 34.95 -22.02 34.67
CA ILE A 535 36.27 -21.62 35.15
C ILE A 535 37.34 -22.41 34.39
N GLY A 536 37.23 -23.74 34.35
CA GLY A 536 38.18 -24.59 33.65
C GLY A 536 38.24 -24.30 32.14
N GLU A 537 37.11 -24.02 31.49
CA GLU A 537 37.09 -23.64 30.08
C GLU A 537 37.82 -22.31 29.82
N VAL A 538 37.63 -21.29 30.66
CA VAL A 538 38.37 -20.02 30.53
C VAL A 538 39.85 -20.20 30.82
N GLU A 539 40.22 -20.99 31.83
CA GLU A 539 41.61 -21.32 32.15
C GLU A 539 42.27 -22.10 30.98
N LYS A 540 41.57 -23.05 30.35
CA LYS A 540 42.02 -23.75 29.14
C LYS A 540 42.27 -22.78 27.98
N TYR A 541 41.39 -21.81 27.76
CA TYR A 541 41.61 -20.77 26.74
C TYR A 541 42.87 -19.96 27.03
N GLN A 542 43.04 -19.49 28.27
CA GLN A 542 44.20 -18.70 28.68
C GLN A 542 45.53 -19.45 28.53
N ALA A 543 45.50 -20.78 28.67
CA ALA A 543 46.65 -21.65 28.46
C ALA A 543 46.85 -22.10 26.99
N SER A 544 45.92 -21.75 26.09
CA SER A 544 45.96 -22.16 24.68
C SER A 544 46.57 -21.11 23.75
N ASP A 545 46.90 -21.52 22.54
CA ASP A 545 47.32 -20.69 21.40
C ASP A 545 46.13 -20.11 20.59
N PHE A 546 44.91 -20.13 21.14
CA PHE A 546 43.70 -19.74 20.41
C PHE A 546 43.78 -18.33 19.80
N ASP A 547 44.39 -17.36 20.48
CA ASP A 547 44.52 -16.00 19.93
C ASP A 547 45.48 -15.95 18.73
N VAL A 548 46.50 -16.82 18.68
CA VAL A 548 47.36 -17.00 17.50
C VAL A 548 46.55 -17.61 16.37
N TYR A 549 45.86 -18.73 16.63
CA TYR A 549 45.00 -19.40 15.66
C TYR A 549 43.92 -18.48 15.08
N ARG A 550 43.23 -17.70 15.93
CA ARG A 550 42.23 -16.73 15.50
C ARG A 550 42.81 -15.64 14.60
N ASN A 551 44.00 -15.13 14.93
CA ASN A 551 44.65 -14.11 14.13
C ASN A 551 45.13 -14.66 12.78
N GLU A 552 45.56 -15.91 12.72
CA GLU A 552 45.87 -16.62 11.48
C GLU A 552 44.62 -16.73 10.59
N LEU A 553 43.48 -17.18 11.13
CA LEU A 553 42.22 -17.22 10.39
C LEU A 553 41.75 -15.84 9.90
N LEU A 554 41.92 -14.80 10.73
CA LEU A 554 41.59 -13.42 10.34
C LEU A 554 42.56 -12.83 9.31
N SER A 555 43.77 -13.38 9.19
CA SER A 555 44.74 -13.00 8.15
C SER A 555 44.44 -13.66 6.81
N ASP A 556 43.65 -14.74 6.80
CA ASP A 556 43.09 -15.32 5.58
C ASP A 556 42.00 -14.39 5.04
N LYS A 557 42.31 -13.73 3.92
CA LYS A 557 41.41 -12.79 3.26
C LYS A 557 40.07 -13.43 2.86
N ALA A 558 40.07 -14.71 2.46
CA ALA A 558 38.84 -15.39 2.05
C ALA A 558 37.89 -15.60 3.25
N LEU A 559 38.44 -15.88 4.44
CA LEU A 559 37.66 -16.02 5.67
C LEU A 559 37.30 -14.67 6.30
N ALA A 560 38.18 -13.66 6.18
CA ALA A 560 37.91 -12.31 6.63
C ALA A 560 36.76 -11.65 5.84
N ASP A 561 36.65 -11.96 4.55
CA ASP A 561 35.60 -11.47 3.66
C ASP A 561 34.33 -12.36 3.68
N ALA A 562 34.39 -13.55 4.31
CA ALA A 562 33.25 -14.47 4.42
C ALA A 562 32.22 -14.01 5.47
N ALA A 563 31.00 -14.58 5.39
CA ALA A 563 29.97 -14.33 6.40
C ALA A 563 30.47 -14.79 7.80
N PRO A 564 30.17 -14.05 8.89
CA PRO A 564 30.69 -14.32 10.24
C PRO A 564 30.51 -15.76 10.74
N GLU A 565 29.50 -16.46 10.25
CA GLU A 565 29.19 -17.86 10.57
C GLU A 565 30.29 -18.83 10.12
N TYR A 566 30.95 -18.56 8.99
CA TYR A 566 32.04 -19.38 8.48
C TYR A 566 33.28 -19.26 9.36
N LEU A 567 33.69 -18.02 9.67
CA LEU A 567 34.77 -17.76 10.61
C LEU A 567 34.47 -18.41 11.97
N ASN A 568 33.24 -18.29 12.46
CA ASN A 568 32.84 -18.90 13.72
C ASN A 568 32.90 -20.44 13.69
N SER A 569 32.58 -21.05 12.56
CA SER A 569 32.65 -22.51 12.36
C SER A 569 34.10 -23.01 12.35
N GLU A 570 35.02 -22.25 11.76
CA GLU A 570 36.45 -22.54 11.82
C GLU A 570 37.00 -22.37 13.25
N LEU A 571 36.67 -21.25 13.90
CA LEU A 571 37.09 -20.99 15.28
C LEU A 571 36.64 -22.11 16.23
N LYS A 572 35.45 -22.69 16.04
CA LYS A 572 34.90 -23.81 16.83
C LYS A 572 35.75 -25.08 16.83
N LYS A 573 36.63 -25.27 15.83
CA LYS A 573 37.52 -26.43 15.74
C LYS A 573 38.63 -26.41 16.79
N HIS A 574 38.95 -25.23 17.34
CA HIS A 574 40.03 -25.08 18.30
C HIS A 574 39.56 -25.34 19.74
N PRO A 575 40.30 -26.14 20.56
CA PRO A 575 39.91 -26.44 21.95
C PRO A 575 39.72 -25.20 22.83
N GLY A 576 40.49 -24.14 22.59
CA GLY A 576 40.38 -22.85 23.32
C GLY A 576 39.14 -22.01 22.98
N TYR A 577 38.36 -22.35 21.95
CA TYR A 577 37.23 -21.54 21.48
C TYR A 577 36.18 -21.27 22.55
N LYS A 578 35.78 -22.31 23.28
CA LYS A 578 34.70 -22.23 24.26
C LYS A 578 35.08 -21.30 25.42
N GLY A 579 36.31 -21.43 25.93
CA GLY A 579 36.88 -20.52 26.93
C GLY A 579 37.03 -19.08 26.43
N TRP A 580 37.46 -18.90 25.18
CA TRP A 580 37.54 -17.58 24.56
C TRP A 580 36.16 -16.93 24.49
N LYS A 581 35.14 -17.65 23.99
CA LYS A 581 33.76 -17.17 23.89
C LYS A 581 33.21 -16.78 25.26
N LEU A 582 33.41 -17.61 26.27
CA LEU A 582 33.10 -17.30 27.68
C LEU A 582 33.77 -15.99 28.11
N SER A 583 35.07 -15.83 27.81
CA SER A 583 35.79 -14.59 28.13
C SER A 583 35.20 -13.36 27.45
N GLN A 584 34.69 -13.49 26.21
CA GLN A 584 34.04 -12.38 25.49
C GLN A 584 32.71 -11.99 26.12
N VAL A 585 31.91 -12.97 26.55
CA VAL A 585 30.68 -12.76 27.30
C VAL A 585 30.96 -11.96 28.58
N PHE A 586 31.98 -12.35 29.36
CA PHE A 586 32.38 -11.62 30.57
C PHE A 586 33.02 -10.25 30.30
N LYS A 587 33.54 -9.99 29.09
CA LYS A 587 34.07 -8.68 28.68
C LYS A 587 32.98 -7.68 28.32
N LYS A 588 31.78 -8.14 27.94
CA LYS A 588 30.62 -7.33 27.58
C LYS A 588 29.39 -7.73 28.41
N PRO A 589 29.45 -7.62 29.76
CA PRO A 589 28.41 -8.12 30.64
C PRO A 589 27.06 -7.40 30.46
N GLU A 590 27.04 -6.22 29.84
CA GLU A 590 25.82 -5.49 29.46
C GLU A 590 25.08 -6.10 28.25
N LEU A 591 25.73 -6.97 27.47
CA LEU A 591 25.16 -7.69 26.32
C LEU A 591 24.84 -9.14 26.64
N SER A 592 24.91 -9.53 27.91
CA SER A 592 24.69 -10.90 28.36
C SER A 592 23.74 -10.91 29.54
N MET A 593 22.87 -11.91 29.56
CA MET A 593 21.91 -12.09 30.63
C MET A 593 21.99 -13.49 31.20
N VAL A 594 21.66 -13.58 32.48
CA VAL A 594 21.59 -14.82 33.24
C VAL A 594 20.13 -15.10 33.53
N GLN A 595 19.64 -16.23 33.05
CA GLN A 595 18.30 -16.74 33.30
C GLN A 595 18.39 -17.91 34.28
N GLU A 596 17.51 -17.95 35.27
CA GLU A 596 17.42 -19.07 36.22
C GLU A 596 17.08 -20.35 35.45
N ARG A 597 17.82 -21.42 35.75
CA ARG A 597 17.59 -22.72 35.14
C ARG A 597 16.30 -23.33 35.68
N VAL A 598 15.52 -23.91 34.77
CA VAL A 598 14.32 -24.70 35.10
C VAL A 598 14.48 -26.13 34.57
N ASN A 599 13.84 -27.09 35.25
CA ASN A 599 13.86 -28.50 34.85
C ASN A 599 12.78 -28.75 33.80
N ILE A 600 13.13 -28.53 32.53
CA ILE A 600 12.25 -28.67 31.39
C ILE A 600 12.00 -30.16 31.11
N LYS A 601 10.73 -30.57 31.09
CA LYS A 601 10.30 -31.89 30.62
C LYS A 601 10.10 -31.91 29.11
N THR A 602 9.43 -30.91 28.57
CA THR A 602 9.31 -30.66 27.13
C THR A 602 9.03 -29.16 26.90
N GLU A 603 9.26 -28.68 25.68
CA GLU A 603 9.08 -27.29 25.27
C GLU A 603 8.13 -27.23 24.07
N PHE A 604 7.23 -26.26 24.09
CA PHE A 604 6.22 -26.04 23.06
C PHE A 604 6.36 -24.66 22.45
N ARG A 605 6.21 -24.57 21.13
CA ARG A 605 5.91 -23.31 20.45
C ARG A 605 4.40 -23.13 20.43
N VAL A 606 3.91 -22.03 21.02
CA VAL A 606 2.50 -21.63 21.01
C VAL A 606 2.36 -20.34 20.22
N GLU A 607 1.56 -20.34 19.17
CA GLU A 607 1.32 -19.14 18.37
C GLU A 607 0.10 -18.36 18.86
N ALA A 608 0.26 -17.04 18.95
CA ALA A 608 -0.76 -16.11 19.40
C ALA A 608 -0.92 -14.94 18.44
N LEU A 609 -2.17 -14.54 18.20
CA LEU A 609 -2.51 -13.43 17.32
C LEU A 609 -3.71 -12.67 17.87
N ALA A 610 -3.66 -11.33 17.84
CA ALA A 610 -4.70 -10.47 18.37
C ALA A 610 -5.13 -10.81 19.81
N GLY A 611 -4.17 -11.20 20.65
CA GLY A 611 -4.43 -11.53 22.05
C GLY A 611 -5.05 -12.90 22.32
N LYS A 612 -5.08 -13.77 21.31
CA LYS A 612 -5.59 -15.13 21.43
C LYS A 612 -4.55 -16.14 20.99
N VAL A 613 -4.41 -17.19 21.79
CA VAL A 613 -3.73 -18.41 21.36
C VAL A 613 -4.52 -19.00 20.20
N LEU A 614 -3.84 -19.28 19.09
CA LEU A 614 -4.45 -19.97 17.97
C LEU A 614 -4.77 -21.41 18.41
N GLY A 615 -5.92 -21.94 17.97
CA GLY A 615 -6.33 -23.30 18.31
C GLY A 615 -5.85 -24.32 17.28
N GLY A 616 -6.40 -25.54 17.33
CA GLY A 616 -6.43 -26.43 16.16
C GLY A 616 -5.08 -27.00 15.69
N GLY A 617 -4.05 -27.03 16.54
CA GLY A 617 -2.75 -27.60 16.19
C GLY A 617 -1.62 -26.60 16.02
N SER A 618 -1.88 -25.30 16.26
CA SER A 618 -0.84 -24.26 16.28
C SER A 618 0.06 -24.25 17.51
N THR A 619 -0.07 -25.27 18.37
CA THR A 619 0.85 -25.54 19.46
C THR A 619 1.64 -26.79 19.13
N VAL A 620 2.96 -26.66 19.02
CA VAL A 620 3.85 -27.72 18.53
C VAL A 620 4.92 -28.02 19.58
N ASP A 621 5.19 -29.31 19.82
CA ASP A 621 6.36 -29.73 20.60
C ASP A 621 7.66 -29.43 19.83
N ARG A 622 8.49 -28.52 20.35
CA ARG A 622 9.70 -28.01 19.71
C ARG A 622 10.74 -29.12 19.50
N TYR A 623 10.80 -30.11 20.39
CA TYR A 623 11.77 -31.20 20.25
C TYR A 623 11.36 -32.18 19.16
N SER A 624 10.06 -32.46 19.01
CA SER A 624 9.53 -33.31 17.93
C SER A 624 9.99 -32.84 16.54
N TYR A 625 10.03 -31.52 16.33
CA TYR A 625 10.42 -30.87 15.10
C TYR A 625 11.92 -31.04 14.81
N VAL A 626 12.78 -30.84 15.82
CA VAL A 626 14.24 -31.00 15.68
C VAL A 626 14.62 -32.44 15.28
N TYR A 627 13.90 -33.44 15.78
CA TYR A 627 14.14 -34.84 15.38
C TYR A 627 13.68 -35.15 13.95
N LEU A 628 12.59 -34.53 13.48
CA LEU A 628 12.13 -34.66 12.09
C LEU A 628 13.13 -34.08 11.09
N LEU A 629 13.73 -32.91 11.40
CA LEU A 629 14.70 -32.26 10.51
C LEU A 629 16.04 -33.00 10.39
N ASN A 630 16.47 -33.69 11.45
CA ASN A 630 17.79 -34.34 11.49
C ASN A 630 17.80 -35.77 10.93
N ASP A 631 16.70 -36.22 10.28
CA ASP A 631 16.51 -37.59 9.78
C ASP A 631 16.79 -38.69 10.84
N THR A 632 16.62 -38.33 12.12
CA THR A 632 16.76 -39.21 13.29
C THR A 632 15.39 -39.57 13.85
N ALA A 633 14.34 -39.44 13.04
CA ALA A 633 12.95 -39.64 13.44
C ALA A 633 12.67 -41.02 14.08
N GLY A 634 13.46 -42.05 13.74
CA GLY A 634 13.37 -43.37 14.37
C GLY A 634 13.78 -43.41 15.85
N GLU A 635 14.52 -42.41 16.33
CA GLU A 635 14.94 -42.26 17.73
C GLU A 635 13.96 -41.43 18.55
N TYR A 636 13.06 -40.69 17.89
CA TYR A 636 12.06 -39.89 18.58
C TYR A 636 10.99 -40.78 19.21
N LYS A 637 11.12 -40.99 20.52
CA LYS A 637 10.01 -41.48 21.33
C LYS A 637 9.11 -40.31 21.63
N ALA A 638 7.95 -40.25 20.96
CA ALA A 638 6.92 -39.28 21.27
C ALA A 638 6.74 -39.20 22.80
N PRO A 639 6.86 -38.01 23.40
CA PRO A 639 6.74 -37.88 24.83
C PRO A 639 5.37 -38.41 25.27
N PRO A 640 5.27 -38.98 26.49
CA PRO A 640 4.00 -39.46 27.00
C PRO A 640 2.95 -38.35 26.90
N LYS A 641 1.75 -38.67 26.36
CA LYS A 641 0.63 -37.72 26.09
C LYS A 641 0.75 -36.45 26.92
N VAL A 642 1.36 -35.42 26.34
CA VAL A 642 1.57 -34.15 27.04
C VAL A 642 0.28 -33.34 26.95
N ASP A 643 -0.06 -32.65 28.04
CA ASP A 643 -1.25 -31.81 28.11
C ASP A 643 -1.01 -30.47 27.39
N VAL A 644 -1.08 -30.50 26.06
CA VAL A 644 -0.96 -29.30 25.20
C VAL A 644 -1.96 -28.22 25.62
N LYS A 645 -3.16 -28.61 26.05
CA LYS A 645 -4.19 -27.68 26.51
C LYS A 645 -3.75 -26.90 27.74
N LYS A 646 -2.98 -27.51 28.65
CA LYS A 646 -2.40 -26.81 29.80
C LYS A 646 -1.41 -25.73 29.37
N VAL A 647 -0.61 -26.01 28.34
CA VAL A 647 0.37 -25.07 27.76
C VAL A 647 -0.36 -23.90 27.11
N GLU A 648 -1.40 -24.18 26.30
CA GLU A 648 -2.25 -23.16 25.67
C GLU A 648 -2.98 -22.29 26.71
N GLN A 649 -3.52 -22.90 27.77
CA GLN A 649 -4.16 -22.17 28.86
C GLN A 649 -3.18 -21.27 29.61
N PHE A 650 -1.94 -21.74 29.83
CA PHE A 650 -0.89 -20.92 30.39
C PHE A 650 -0.56 -19.74 29.47
N ALA A 651 -0.33 -19.98 28.18
CA ALA A 651 -0.08 -18.95 27.18
C ALA A 651 -1.20 -17.89 27.16
N GLN A 652 -2.46 -18.33 27.09
CA GLN A 652 -3.61 -17.42 27.09
C GLN A 652 -3.69 -16.61 28.39
N LYS A 653 -3.39 -17.22 29.55
CA LYS A 653 -3.34 -16.51 30.84
C LYS A 653 -2.24 -15.45 30.87
N VAL A 654 -1.11 -15.66 30.20
CA VAL A 654 -0.06 -14.64 30.04
C VAL A 654 -0.59 -13.48 29.18
N LEU A 655 -1.19 -13.77 28.03
CA LEU A 655 -1.79 -12.76 27.14
C LEU A 655 -2.90 -11.96 27.83
N ASP A 656 -3.77 -12.61 28.59
CA ASP A 656 -4.90 -11.97 29.29
C ASP A 656 -4.45 -10.98 30.39
N GLN A 657 -3.19 -11.06 30.84
CA GLN A 657 -2.60 -10.11 31.78
C GLN A 657 -1.95 -8.91 31.08
N LEU A 658 -1.67 -9.00 29.78
CA LEU A 658 -1.13 -7.86 29.02
C LEU A 658 -2.18 -6.75 28.92
N PRO A 659 -1.75 -5.46 28.95
CA PRO A 659 -2.62 -4.33 28.65
C PRO A 659 -3.30 -4.51 27.29
N GLU A 660 -4.56 -4.09 27.17
CA GLU A 660 -5.38 -4.32 25.97
C GLU A 660 -4.71 -3.81 24.68
N ASN A 661 -4.08 -2.64 24.74
CA ASN A 661 -3.35 -2.02 23.65
C ASN A 661 -2.02 -2.70 23.30
N LEU A 662 -1.51 -3.60 24.14
CA LEU A 662 -0.27 -4.38 23.91
C LEU A 662 -0.56 -5.84 23.56
N ARG A 663 -1.73 -6.34 23.97
CA ARG A 663 -2.16 -7.73 23.84
C ARG A 663 -2.33 -8.18 22.38
N GLY A 664 -2.65 -7.27 21.47
CA GLY A 664 -2.90 -7.58 20.06
C GLY A 664 -1.67 -8.03 19.26
N MET A 665 -0.47 -7.84 19.81
CA MET A 665 0.80 -8.12 19.13
C MET A 665 0.91 -9.62 18.77
N PRO A 666 1.25 -9.95 17.51
CA PRO A 666 1.54 -11.34 17.12
C PRO A 666 2.75 -11.85 17.91
N MET A 667 2.71 -13.11 18.35
CA MET A 667 3.80 -13.73 19.10
C MET A 667 3.85 -15.24 18.86
N GLY A 668 5.04 -15.77 18.61
CA GLY A 668 5.35 -17.15 18.97
C GLY A 668 5.83 -17.19 20.43
N MET A 669 5.32 -18.09 21.26
CA MET A 669 5.70 -18.21 22.67
C MET A 669 6.32 -19.58 22.90
N ASP A 670 7.55 -19.64 23.39
CA ASP A 670 8.18 -20.90 23.79
C ASP A 670 7.88 -21.18 25.26
N ILE A 671 7.05 -22.19 25.49
CA ILE A 671 6.55 -22.54 26.81
C ILE A 671 7.05 -23.94 27.17
N ALA A 672 7.84 -23.99 28.23
CA ALA A 672 8.29 -25.24 28.83
C ALA A 672 7.25 -25.77 29.82
N LEU A 673 6.93 -27.05 29.69
CA LEU A 673 6.32 -27.82 30.76
C LEU A 673 7.45 -28.40 31.62
N LEU A 674 7.42 -28.12 32.92
CA LEU A 674 8.46 -28.54 33.86
C LEU A 674 8.19 -29.96 34.40
N GLU A 675 9.22 -30.57 35.01
CA GLU A 675 9.12 -31.90 35.63
C GLU A 675 8.07 -31.97 36.75
N ASP A 676 7.83 -30.86 37.47
CA ASP A 676 6.78 -30.74 38.49
C ASP A 676 5.37 -30.51 37.91
N GLY A 677 5.28 -30.45 36.58
CA GLY A 677 4.05 -30.24 35.82
C GLY A 677 3.63 -28.78 35.69
N THR A 678 4.34 -27.81 36.26
CA THR A 678 4.06 -26.38 36.03
C THR A 678 4.52 -25.95 34.63
N ALA A 679 4.03 -24.81 34.14
CA ALA A 679 4.42 -24.25 32.86
C ALA A 679 5.13 -22.90 33.06
N VAL A 680 6.14 -22.62 32.25
CA VAL A 680 6.88 -21.36 32.25
C VAL A 680 7.22 -20.98 30.81
N MET A 681 7.16 -19.70 30.49
CA MET A 681 7.62 -19.17 29.22
C MET A 681 9.14 -18.96 29.27
N ILE A 682 9.83 -19.57 28.32
CA ILE A 682 11.29 -19.50 28.17
C ILE A 682 11.69 -18.24 27.40
N GLU A 683 10.94 -17.97 26.34
CA GLU A 683 11.08 -16.82 25.46
C GLU A 683 9.77 -16.55 24.71
N SER A 684 9.67 -15.35 24.16
CA SER A 684 8.72 -14.99 23.11
C SER A 684 9.49 -14.64 21.84
N ASN A 685 8.77 -14.70 20.73
CA ASN A 685 9.19 -14.33 19.39
C ASN A 685 8.11 -13.40 18.85
N PRO A 686 8.07 -12.15 19.34
CA PRO A 686 7.03 -11.21 19.00
C PRO A 686 7.19 -10.68 17.57
N GLY A 687 6.10 -10.24 16.98
CA GLY A 687 6.04 -9.90 15.56
C GLY A 687 5.61 -11.10 14.71
N GLY A 688 5.43 -10.86 13.41
CA GLY A 688 5.23 -11.94 12.44
C GLY A 688 6.48 -12.77 12.14
N ASN A 689 7.59 -12.57 12.88
CA ASN A 689 8.89 -13.18 12.59
C ASN A 689 8.95 -14.70 12.86
N SER A 690 7.98 -15.29 13.59
CA SER A 690 7.97 -16.73 13.89
C SER A 690 7.78 -17.54 12.60
N ASN A 691 8.77 -18.33 12.19
CA ASN A 691 8.70 -19.19 11.00
C ASN A 691 7.57 -20.24 11.09
N PHE A 692 7.18 -20.61 12.31
CA PHE A 692 6.18 -21.64 12.60
C PHE A 692 4.78 -21.33 12.06
N LEU A 693 4.39 -20.05 12.00
CA LEU A 693 3.12 -19.62 11.38
C LEU A 693 3.09 -19.75 9.86
N TYR A 694 4.24 -20.00 9.22
CA TYR A 694 4.41 -19.86 7.78
C TYR A 694 4.88 -21.14 7.09
N GLU A 695 5.89 -21.83 7.62
CA GLU A 695 6.66 -22.77 6.78
C GLU A 695 6.54 -24.24 7.20
N GLU A 696 6.10 -24.51 8.43
CA GLU A 696 6.46 -25.79 9.08
C GLU A 696 5.27 -26.71 9.39
N PHE A 697 4.04 -26.19 9.61
CA PHE A 697 2.88 -27.00 9.99
C PHE A 697 1.59 -26.58 9.26
N GLU A 698 0.94 -27.55 8.61
CA GLU A 698 -0.29 -27.33 7.82
C GLU A 698 -1.42 -26.83 8.71
N GLU A 699 -1.59 -27.40 9.89
CA GLU A 699 -2.63 -27.05 10.86
C GLU A 699 -2.50 -25.60 11.35
N SER A 700 -1.29 -25.16 11.69
CA SER A 700 -1.00 -23.77 12.09
C SER A 700 -1.35 -22.79 10.97
N ALA A 701 -0.97 -23.12 9.74
CA ALA A 701 -1.22 -22.27 8.59
C ALA A 701 -2.71 -22.19 8.22
N GLU A 702 -3.47 -23.27 8.42
CA GLU A 702 -4.92 -23.30 8.27
C GLU A 702 -5.64 -22.42 9.31
N GLU A 703 -5.25 -22.53 10.58
CA GLU A 703 -5.85 -21.76 11.66
C GLU A 703 -5.55 -20.26 11.51
N LEU A 704 -4.32 -19.92 11.10
CA LEU A 704 -3.99 -18.55 10.70
C LEU A 704 -4.87 -18.09 9.53
N ALA A 705 -5.04 -18.88 8.48
CA ALA A 705 -5.89 -18.50 7.34
C ALA A 705 -7.36 -18.27 7.76
N LYS A 706 -7.93 -19.15 8.59
CA LYS A 706 -9.27 -18.99 9.18
C LYS A 706 -9.36 -17.69 9.96
N PHE A 707 -8.36 -17.41 10.80
CA PHE A 707 -8.28 -16.19 11.59
C PHE A 707 -8.24 -14.94 10.70
N LEU A 708 -7.34 -14.89 9.72
CA LEU A 708 -7.18 -13.71 8.84
C LEU A 708 -8.45 -13.40 8.06
N LYS A 709 -9.19 -14.41 7.59
CA LYS A 709 -10.49 -14.21 6.91
C LYS A 709 -11.55 -13.61 7.83
N GLN A 710 -11.51 -13.94 9.13
CA GLN A 710 -12.45 -13.42 10.12
C GLN A 710 -11.99 -12.07 10.70
N TYR A 711 -10.73 -11.70 10.53
CA TYR A 711 -10.12 -10.53 11.16
C TYR A 711 -10.92 -9.24 10.98
N PRO A 712 -11.40 -8.86 9.77
CA PRO A 712 -12.17 -7.64 9.60
C PRO A 712 -13.47 -7.63 10.42
N ALA A 713 -14.14 -8.78 10.53
CA ALA A 713 -15.35 -8.92 11.32
C ALA A 713 -15.05 -8.85 12.83
N GLN A 714 -13.87 -9.29 13.26
CA GLN A 714 -13.45 -9.17 14.65
C GLN A 714 -13.10 -7.71 15.03
N VAL A 715 -12.41 -6.97 14.15
CA VAL A 715 -12.14 -5.53 14.33
C VAL A 715 -13.45 -4.74 14.41
N LYS A 716 -14.37 -4.95 13.47
CA LYS A 716 -15.70 -4.29 13.48
C LYS A 716 -16.52 -4.60 14.73
N ALA A 717 -16.30 -5.76 15.34
CA ALA A 717 -16.95 -6.18 16.58
C ALA A 717 -16.22 -5.68 17.84
N GLY A 718 -15.12 -4.93 17.72
CA GLY A 718 -14.31 -4.47 18.85
C GLY A 718 -13.62 -5.61 19.60
N ARG A 719 -13.40 -6.76 18.96
CA ARG A 719 -12.76 -7.94 19.58
C ARG A 719 -11.25 -7.98 19.40
N VAL A 720 -10.71 -7.11 18.54
CA VAL A 720 -9.28 -6.98 18.26
C VAL A 720 -8.88 -5.53 18.48
N HIS A 721 -7.79 -5.33 19.21
CA HIS A 721 -7.16 -4.03 19.38
C HIS A 721 -5.98 -3.89 18.41
N GLU A 722 -5.97 -2.81 17.62
CA GLU A 722 -4.96 -2.57 16.56
C GLU A 722 -3.63 -2.00 17.11
N GLY A 723 -3.35 -2.23 18.39
CA GLY A 723 -2.16 -1.71 19.07
C GLY A 723 -2.13 -0.20 19.29
N LEU A 724 -0.92 0.30 19.57
CA LEU A 724 -0.57 1.71 19.71
C LEU A 724 -0.17 2.32 18.36
N SER A 725 -0.37 3.63 18.16
CA SER A 725 0.20 4.36 17.02
C SER A 725 1.75 4.26 17.03
N PRO A 726 2.43 4.40 15.89
CA PRO A 726 3.90 4.40 15.87
C PRO A 726 4.52 5.41 16.84
N GLU A 727 3.96 6.63 16.91
CA GLU A 727 4.42 7.67 17.84
C GLU A 727 4.16 7.29 19.31
N GLU A 728 3.03 6.66 19.60
CA GLU A 728 2.71 6.15 20.94
C GLU A 728 3.63 4.99 21.34
N GLN A 729 3.96 4.10 20.41
CA GLN A 729 4.94 3.02 20.63
C GLN A 729 6.30 3.61 20.98
N MET A 730 6.78 4.62 20.25
CA MET A 730 8.09 5.23 20.54
C MET A 730 8.13 5.93 21.91
N LYS A 731 7.04 6.61 22.30
CA LYS A 731 6.90 7.19 23.64
C LYS A 731 6.90 6.10 24.72
N TRP A 732 6.16 5.02 24.49
CA TRP A 732 6.12 3.88 25.40
C TRP A 732 7.51 3.26 25.55
N ILE A 733 8.25 3.05 24.46
CA ILE A 733 9.60 2.47 24.47
C ILE A 733 10.57 3.36 25.26
N ASP A 734 10.58 4.67 25.00
CA ASP A 734 11.45 5.61 25.73
C ASP A 734 11.15 5.60 27.24
N GLN A 735 9.88 5.59 27.61
CA GLN A 735 9.48 5.48 29.02
C GLN A 735 9.93 4.16 29.64
N LYS A 736 9.68 3.03 28.97
CA LYS A 736 10.02 1.71 29.50
C LYS A 736 11.51 1.46 29.58
N PHE A 737 12.30 2.00 28.67
CA PHE A 737 13.75 1.96 28.80
C PHE A 737 14.24 2.71 30.04
N LYS A 738 13.65 3.85 30.38
CA LYS A 738 13.95 4.57 31.63
C LYS A 738 13.53 3.75 32.85
N ASP A 739 12.29 3.25 32.87
CA ASP A 739 11.73 2.48 33.99
C ASP A 739 12.52 1.19 34.25
N TRP A 740 12.97 0.52 33.18
CA TRP A 740 13.69 -0.74 33.26
C TRP A 740 15.20 -0.59 33.40
N GLY A 741 15.72 0.64 33.34
CA GLY A 741 17.16 0.89 33.37
C GLY A 741 17.89 0.36 32.13
N ILE A 742 17.20 0.29 31.00
CA ILE A 742 17.78 -0.12 29.72
C ILE A 742 18.43 1.10 29.06
N HIS A 743 19.69 0.94 28.66
CA HIS A 743 20.47 1.93 27.96
C HIS A 743 20.68 1.49 26.50
N PRO A 744 19.91 2.03 25.53
CA PRO A 744 19.96 1.59 24.14
C PRO A 744 21.36 1.62 23.53
N ALA A 745 22.15 2.65 23.82
CA ALA A 745 23.53 2.75 23.33
C ALA A 745 24.45 1.59 23.77
N LYS A 746 24.11 0.89 24.86
CA LYS A 746 24.86 -0.24 25.39
C LYS A 746 24.25 -1.58 25.01
N GLN A 747 22.94 -1.71 25.16
CA GLN A 747 22.21 -2.98 25.00
C GLN A 747 21.67 -3.20 23.58
N TYR A 748 21.64 -2.15 22.75
CA TYR A 748 21.18 -2.17 21.35
C TYR A 748 22.25 -1.61 20.39
N PRO A 749 23.50 -2.09 20.41
CA PRO A 749 24.53 -1.56 19.52
C PRO A 749 24.15 -1.86 18.05
N GLY A 750 24.04 -0.80 17.24
CA GLY A 750 23.74 -0.92 15.81
C GLY A 750 22.25 -1.12 15.48
N PHE A 751 21.36 -1.12 16.47
CA PHE A 751 19.94 -1.30 16.21
C PHE A 751 19.28 0.00 15.77
N THR A 752 18.61 -0.04 14.63
CA THR A 752 17.79 1.05 14.13
C THR A 752 16.32 0.71 14.38
N PHE A 753 15.70 1.44 15.30
CA PHE A 753 14.25 1.46 15.39
C PHE A 753 13.70 2.07 14.10
N LEU A 754 12.60 1.51 13.60
CA LEU A 754 11.84 2.13 12.52
C LEU A 754 11.21 3.41 13.08
N LYS A 755 11.96 4.53 13.07
CA LYS A 755 11.55 5.86 13.55
C LYS A 755 10.45 6.53 12.70
N ASP A 756 9.60 5.72 12.07
CA ASP A 756 8.44 6.13 11.27
C ASP A 756 8.81 6.79 9.93
N ARG A 757 8.66 6.03 8.84
CA ARG A 757 8.58 6.61 7.48
C ARG A 757 7.33 6.23 6.71
N VAL A 758 6.50 5.33 7.22
CA VAL A 758 5.14 5.09 6.74
C VAL A 758 4.24 5.19 7.95
N GLN A 759 3.46 6.27 8.01
CA GLN A 759 2.34 6.36 8.93
C GLN A 759 1.27 5.40 8.39
N ASP A 760 0.96 4.33 9.12
CA ASP A 760 -0.18 3.42 8.86
C ASP A 760 -1.55 4.12 9.02
N LYS A 761 -1.62 5.45 8.86
CA LYS A 761 -2.81 6.28 9.10
C LYS A 761 -3.80 6.27 7.93
N GLU A 762 -3.41 5.80 6.74
CA GLU A 762 -4.09 6.11 5.46
C GLU A 762 -4.91 4.97 4.80
N PHE A 763 -5.44 3.99 5.55
CA PHE A 763 -6.58 3.20 5.05
C PHE A 763 -7.95 3.86 5.31
N ARG A 764 -8.03 5.20 5.15
CA ARG A 764 -9.25 5.97 4.87
C ARG A 764 -8.99 7.03 3.79
N PRO A 765 -9.85 7.15 2.77
CA PRO A 765 -10.26 8.46 2.26
C PRO A 765 -11.43 8.96 3.11
N SER A 766 -11.15 9.87 4.05
CA SER A 766 -12.13 10.83 4.59
C SER A 766 -11.36 11.93 5.35
N PRO A 767 -11.60 13.21 5.07
CA PRO A 767 -10.80 14.31 5.61
C PRO A 767 -11.00 14.45 7.14
N PRO A 768 -10.00 14.97 7.87
CA PRO A 768 -10.15 15.28 9.28
C PRO A 768 -11.18 16.42 9.47
N ASN A 769 -12.04 16.28 10.48
CA ASN A 769 -12.86 17.38 10.99
C ASN A 769 -11.93 18.44 11.62
N PRO A 770 -11.85 19.68 11.09
CA PRO A 770 -10.78 20.63 11.39
C PRO A 770 -10.92 21.36 12.75
N ARG A 771 -11.64 20.81 13.74
CA ARG A 771 -11.99 21.56 14.96
C ARG A 771 -11.27 21.21 16.25
N ASN A 772 -10.29 20.30 16.28
CA ASN A 772 -9.61 19.96 17.55
C ASN A 772 -8.08 19.81 17.42
N TYR A 773 -7.35 20.89 17.09
CA TYR A 773 -5.93 21.01 17.47
C TYR A 773 -5.55 22.50 17.64
N ASP A 774 -5.45 22.96 18.90
CA ASP A 774 -4.77 24.21 19.25
C ASP A 774 -3.26 23.94 19.31
N LEU A 775 -2.51 24.47 18.34
CA LEU A 775 -1.07 24.26 18.19
C LEU A 775 -0.19 25.22 19.01
N ARG A 776 -0.71 25.87 20.05
CA ARG A 776 0.06 26.90 20.79
C ARG A 776 1.02 26.41 21.88
N HIS A 777 1.22 25.10 22.08
CA HIS A 777 2.07 24.60 23.18
C HIS A 777 3.00 23.42 22.81
N ALA A 778 3.87 23.60 21.81
CA ALA A 778 5.02 22.71 21.61
C ALA A 778 6.30 23.40 22.16
N PRO A 779 6.98 22.84 23.19
CA PRO A 779 8.25 23.40 23.65
C PRO A 779 9.36 23.10 22.64
N CYS A 780 10.02 24.17 22.18
CA CYS A 780 11.24 24.12 21.37
C CYS A 780 12.36 23.40 22.12
N GLY A 781 12.73 22.19 21.68
CA GLY A 781 13.85 21.45 22.28
C GLY A 781 14.27 20.15 21.58
N LEU A 782 13.96 19.96 20.29
CA LEU A 782 14.17 18.67 19.61
C LEU A 782 14.99 18.75 18.31
N VAL A 783 15.96 19.67 18.21
CA VAL A 783 16.79 19.84 17.00
C VAL A 783 18.28 19.53 17.20
N GLU A 784 18.79 19.36 18.43
CA GLU A 784 20.25 19.14 18.64
C GLU A 784 20.71 17.68 18.81
N THR A 785 19.82 16.68 18.93
CA THR A 785 20.26 15.28 19.14
C THR A 785 20.50 14.49 17.84
N ILE A 786 20.28 15.07 16.66
CA ILE A 786 20.36 14.35 15.37
C ILE A 786 21.72 14.52 14.64
N ARG A 787 22.62 15.40 15.10
CA ARG A 787 23.95 15.57 14.46
C ARG A 787 25.04 14.57 14.87
N GLY A 788 24.79 13.67 15.83
CA GLY A 788 25.80 12.74 16.34
C GLY A 788 25.92 11.38 15.65
N TYR A 789 25.05 11.03 14.70
CA TYR A 789 24.93 9.64 14.19
C TYR A 789 25.12 9.46 12.67
N LEU A 790 25.58 10.48 11.94
CA LEU A 790 25.96 10.34 10.54
C LEU A 790 27.48 10.40 10.41
N ALA A 791 28.13 9.24 10.52
CA ALA A 791 29.47 9.08 9.96
C ALA A 791 29.36 9.02 8.42
N PRO A 792 30.19 9.75 7.66
CA PRO A 792 30.15 9.73 6.20
C PRO A 792 30.69 8.40 5.66
N VAL A 793 29.92 7.78 4.77
CA VAL A 793 30.40 6.72 3.89
C VAL A 793 31.44 7.33 2.93
N PRO A 794 32.67 6.83 2.84
CA PRO A 794 33.63 7.33 1.86
C PRO A 794 33.16 7.00 0.44
N ALA A 795 33.15 8.02 -0.41
CA ALA A 795 32.93 7.89 -1.85
C ALA A 795 34.01 6.99 -2.47
N LEU A 796 33.60 5.88 -3.07
CA LEU A 796 34.42 5.15 -4.04
C LEU A 796 34.08 5.68 -5.43
N VAL A 797 34.89 6.62 -5.91
CA VAL A 797 35.03 6.98 -7.32
C VAL A 797 36.29 6.29 -7.84
N LYS A 798 36.10 5.30 -8.72
CA LYS A 798 36.89 5.12 -9.95
C LYS A 798 36.14 4.23 -10.92
#